data_AF-A0A6L5XMR5-F1
#
_entry.id   AF-A0A6L5XMR5-F1
#
_cell.length_a   1.000
_cell.length_b   1.000
_cell.length_c   1.000
_cell.angle_alpha   90.00
_cell.angle_beta   90.00
_cell.angle_gamma   90.00
#
_symmetry.space_group_name_H-M   'P 1'
#
loop_
_entity.id
_entity.type
_entity.pdbx_description
1 polymer ?
#
loop_
_entity_poly.entity_id
_entity_poly.type
_entity_poly.pdbx_seq_one_letter_code
_entity_poly.pdbx_strand_id
1 'polypeptide(L)'
;MGRPIPQSSGAGSRFGPFCWLLLLAPLLPFVYAFGFLFPRGDDFDEVTRAMFLFDLPGGLYEIGREWLIWSGRYTYHFLAVFLGKAGELRPAYGLVCAAVAALYGLAVYGLARETGGGERISRRDAAFCGCFAVLALFCCHQNLQTFYMLTDALTMGLQPTLALCFLWALCRLWRVQADADAVKTKRARRAAIATGVLAVGVYEHSAAAVALCAGAACVLAWRADREAGNSQAVGTGRRLRDFLQVGAWCLGALLFSFLAPGNFYRKAVRHISPDVQWQQLCAAWDEWLRSAFWFFDGLWPWAVLALVVFLRLARPADAGGKTARGRKKALWLAGTAIVTYLLLSGGLTILHALSDVTISSSDKLPAGLSLYAACAFGFALHALLGTANPAPHLIRRLPPWLPLLALVGAFCLSGNLSQTFVNAVNGNMMILAETLSRRYGYLAALGAAEAKADDAPKFGLLGEIYRPDARKRRIDPALPQAVVQELPPAPVFPIHMGETLPDEAEAWPNLWVAWMYGVGGVRSARPDPLTAVRNVGNAATPTVLTVPPALRERGVSAAWRVRAQGGPNITFADTWLVLRADGPLPESIAVLRPNPPDRRRLAPLPVQNWLLTRLLEQDSLKIGFCERLTGEPLSFKTKLWRTAGFYAFPLGPAGENWPGLFLSLDRRNFYRLPDA
;
A
#
# COMPACT_ATOMS: atom_id res chain seq x y z
N MET A 1 -11.71 47.61 30.60
CA MET A 1 -10.52 47.71 29.72
C MET A 1 -10.18 46.33 29.17
N GLY A 2 -10.79 45.95 28.04
CA GLY A 2 -10.53 44.67 27.39
C GLY A 2 -9.24 44.76 26.59
N ARG A 3 -8.21 44.00 26.97
CA ARG A 3 -7.02 43.84 26.13
C ARG A 3 -7.45 43.25 24.79
N PRO A 4 -7.17 43.92 23.65
CA PRO A 4 -7.39 43.29 22.35
C PRO A 4 -6.46 42.08 22.27
N ILE A 5 -7.06 40.91 21.98
CA ILE A 5 -6.31 39.72 21.58
C ILE A 5 -5.44 40.16 20.39
N PRO A 6 -4.10 39.97 20.43
CA PRO A 6 -3.25 40.40 19.34
C PRO A 6 -3.71 39.68 18.08
N GLN A 7 -4.26 40.44 17.13
CA GLN A 7 -4.34 39.99 15.75
C GLN A 7 -2.89 39.81 15.32
N SER A 8 -2.43 38.56 15.28
CA SER A 8 -1.14 38.22 14.72
C SER A 8 -1.19 38.53 13.22
N SER A 9 -0.93 39.79 12.88
CA SER A 9 -0.45 40.21 11.57
C SER A 9 0.98 39.68 11.43
N GLY A 10 1.08 38.43 11.01
CA GLY A 10 2.36 37.77 10.78
C GLY A 10 2.10 36.47 10.04
N ALA A 11 2.81 36.27 8.93
CA ALA A 11 2.84 35.06 8.12
C ALA A 11 3.46 33.87 8.89
N GLY A 12 2.93 33.56 10.08
CA GLY A 12 3.27 32.38 10.87
C GLY A 12 2.43 31.18 10.43
N SER A 13 3.05 29.99 10.41
CA SER A 13 2.33 28.75 10.07
C SER A 13 1.17 28.52 11.05
N ARG A 14 0.00 28.18 10.51
CA ARG A 14 -1.20 27.88 11.32
C ARG A 14 -1.06 26.58 12.10
N PHE A 15 -0.28 25.63 11.59
CA PHE A 15 -0.05 24.33 12.23
C PHE A 15 1.23 24.38 13.09
N GLY A 16 1.02 24.52 14.40
CA GLY A 16 2.11 24.52 15.39
C GLY A 16 2.72 23.13 15.65
N PRO A 17 3.76 23.04 16.50
CA PRO A 17 4.47 21.78 16.79
C PRO A 17 3.56 20.64 17.25
N PHE A 18 2.54 20.94 18.06
CA PHE A 18 1.59 19.93 18.53
C PHE A 18 0.77 19.30 17.39
N CYS A 19 0.36 20.08 16.38
CA CYS A 19 -0.31 19.55 15.20
C CYS A 19 0.62 18.62 14.41
N TRP A 20 1.89 19.00 14.26
CA TRP A 20 2.90 18.15 13.61
C TRP A 20 3.15 16.87 14.39
N LEU A 21 3.20 16.92 15.72
CA LEU A 21 3.31 15.72 16.56
C LEU A 21 2.12 14.78 16.37
N LEU A 22 0.89 15.31 16.44
CA LEU A 22 -0.35 14.56 16.21
C LEU A 22 -0.44 13.95 14.80
N LEU A 23 0.26 14.53 13.82
CA LEU A 23 0.30 14.03 12.45
C LEU A 23 1.40 12.98 12.25
N LEU A 24 2.62 13.26 12.73
CA LEU A 24 3.80 12.43 12.48
C LEU A 24 3.82 11.17 13.35
N ALA A 25 3.32 11.24 14.59
CA ALA A 25 3.26 10.08 15.48
C ALA A 25 2.45 8.91 14.89
N PRO A 26 1.21 9.08 14.38
CA PRO A 26 0.47 8.00 13.74
C PRO A 26 0.98 7.64 12.34
N LEU A 27 1.76 8.51 11.68
CA LEU A 27 2.37 8.21 10.38
C LEU A 27 3.61 7.30 10.53
N LEU A 28 4.30 7.40 11.65
CA LEU A 28 5.58 6.73 11.91
C LEU A 28 5.54 5.19 11.72
N PRO A 29 4.52 4.44 12.19
CA PRO A 29 4.46 2.99 11.97
C PRO A 29 4.39 2.60 10.49
N PHE A 30 3.69 3.38 9.67
CA PHE A 30 3.60 3.16 8.23
C PHE A 30 4.93 3.43 7.53
N VAL A 31 5.64 4.48 7.94
CA VAL A 31 6.97 4.81 7.40
C VAL A 31 7.99 3.74 7.80
N TYR A 32 7.95 3.31 9.05
CA TYR A 32 8.77 2.23 9.58
C TYR A 32 8.59 0.93 8.77
N ALA A 33 7.35 0.61 8.39
CA ALA A 33 7.07 -0.60 7.64
C ALA A 33 7.80 -0.68 6.29
N PHE A 34 8.08 0.44 5.60
CA PHE A 34 8.87 0.44 4.35
C PHE A 34 10.26 -0.19 4.50
N GLY A 35 10.81 -0.29 5.72
CA GLY A 35 12.09 -0.95 5.97
C GLY A 35 12.04 -2.49 5.94
N PHE A 36 10.84 -3.09 5.89
CA PHE A 36 10.63 -4.53 6.09
C PHE A 36 9.98 -5.23 4.89
N LEU A 37 10.01 -4.61 3.72
CA LEU A 37 9.27 -5.10 2.55
C LEU A 37 10.08 -6.13 1.74
N PHE A 38 9.37 -7.04 1.07
CA PHE A 38 9.94 -8.00 0.10
C PHE A 38 9.23 -7.90 -1.26
N PRO A 39 9.94 -8.18 -2.36
CA PRO A 39 9.64 -7.61 -3.68
C PRO A 39 8.40 -8.15 -4.39
N ARG A 40 7.50 -8.89 -3.73
CA ARG A 40 6.41 -9.62 -4.39
C ARG A 40 5.13 -8.78 -4.54
N GLY A 41 4.59 -8.70 -5.76
CA GLY A 41 3.29 -8.12 -6.13
C GLY A 41 2.77 -8.71 -7.45
N ASP A 42 1.69 -8.17 -8.03
CA ASP A 42 1.20 -8.58 -9.37
C ASP A 42 2.26 -8.29 -10.44
N ASP A 43 2.36 -9.05 -11.54
CA ASP A 43 3.35 -8.78 -12.61
C ASP A 43 4.82 -8.75 -12.10
N PHE A 44 5.12 -9.49 -11.02
CA PHE A 44 6.48 -9.69 -10.50
C PHE A 44 7.46 -10.16 -11.58
N ASP A 45 6.93 -10.83 -12.59
CA ASP A 45 7.66 -11.34 -13.72
C ASP A 45 8.32 -10.20 -14.55
N GLU A 46 7.74 -9.00 -14.59
CA GLU A 46 8.32 -7.82 -15.26
C GLU A 46 9.57 -7.31 -14.53
N VAL A 47 9.50 -7.20 -13.20
CA VAL A 47 10.61 -6.76 -12.33
C VAL A 47 11.84 -7.66 -12.50
N THR A 48 11.61 -8.96 -12.70
CA THR A 48 12.69 -9.94 -12.87
C THR A 48 13.44 -9.83 -14.23
N ARG A 49 12.98 -8.98 -15.16
CA ARG A 49 13.69 -8.71 -16.43
C ARG A 49 14.80 -7.67 -16.32
N ALA A 50 14.82 -6.90 -15.24
CA ALA A 50 15.87 -5.93 -14.99
C ALA A 50 17.25 -6.61 -14.89
N MET A 51 18.24 -6.09 -15.61
CA MET A 51 19.61 -6.59 -15.58
C MET A 51 20.48 -5.83 -14.57
N PHE A 52 20.23 -4.52 -14.43
CA PHE A 52 21.01 -3.61 -13.60
C PHE A 52 20.12 -2.77 -12.69
N LEU A 53 20.70 -2.19 -11.64
CA LEU A 53 20.01 -1.16 -10.88
C LEU A 53 19.80 0.06 -11.80
N PHE A 54 18.54 0.49 -12.00
CA PHE A 54 18.18 1.53 -12.97
C PHE A 54 18.42 1.11 -14.43
N ASP A 55 17.80 0.00 -14.85
CA ASP A 55 17.97 -0.60 -16.19
C ASP A 55 17.24 0.18 -17.29
N LEU A 56 17.85 1.29 -17.74
CA LEU A 56 17.31 2.11 -18.81
C LEU A 56 17.14 1.34 -20.14
N PRO A 57 18.14 0.58 -20.65
CA PRO A 57 17.97 -0.22 -21.86
C PRO A 57 16.87 -1.26 -21.74
N GLY A 58 16.80 -2.00 -20.62
CA GLY A 58 15.76 -2.97 -20.35
C GLY A 58 14.38 -2.33 -20.32
N GLY A 59 14.22 -1.20 -19.62
CA GLY A 59 12.96 -0.47 -19.58
C GLY A 59 12.51 0.04 -20.95
N LEU A 60 13.42 0.53 -21.79
CA LEU A 60 13.09 1.00 -23.15
C LEU A 60 12.70 -0.16 -24.08
N TYR A 61 13.43 -1.29 -24.00
CA TYR A 61 13.08 -2.51 -24.71
C TYR A 61 11.68 -2.99 -24.30
N GLU A 62 11.39 -2.96 -23.00
CA GLU A 62 10.12 -3.43 -22.45
C GLU A 62 8.93 -2.62 -22.95
N ILE A 63 9.07 -1.29 -23.04
CA ILE A 63 8.05 -0.43 -23.67
C ILE A 63 7.68 -0.95 -25.06
N GLY A 64 8.70 -1.22 -25.90
CA GLY A 64 8.49 -1.65 -27.28
C GLY A 64 7.86 -3.04 -27.36
N ARG A 65 8.39 -4.00 -26.57
CA ARG A 65 7.89 -5.38 -26.53
C ARG A 65 6.46 -5.44 -26.06
N GLU A 66 6.14 -4.82 -24.93
CA GLU A 66 4.78 -4.79 -24.38
C GLU A 66 3.81 -4.12 -25.33
N TRP A 67 4.17 -2.98 -25.90
CA TRP A 67 3.32 -2.27 -26.84
C TRP A 67 2.95 -3.14 -28.05
N LEU A 68 3.88 -3.96 -28.55
CA LEU A 68 3.64 -4.88 -29.67
C LEU A 68 2.88 -6.15 -29.26
N ILE A 69 3.18 -6.72 -28.09
CA ILE A 69 2.84 -8.13 -27.78
C ILE A 69 1.79 -8.26 -26.68
N TRP A 70 1.62 -7.30 -25.76
CA TRP A 70 0.79 -7.54 -24.58
C TRP A 70 -0.02 -6.35 -24.06
N SER A 71 0.54 -5.15 -23.98
CA SER A 71 -0.20 -3.98 -23.49
C SER A 71 0.42 -2.63 -23.87
N GLY A 72 -0.40 -1.58 -23.97
CA GLY A 72 0.09 -0.21 -24.18
C GLY A 72 0.49 0.56 -22.92
N ARG A 73 0.81 -0.11 -21.81
CA ARG A 73 1.13 0.53 -20.51
C ARG A 73 2.62 0.89 -20.39
N TYR A 74 3.08 1.78 -21.27
CA TYR A 74 4.51 2.09 -21.44
C TYR A 74 5.19 2.67 -20.19
N THR A 75 4.51 3.48 -19.38
CA THR A 75 5.15 4.07 -18.17
C THR A 75 5.29 3.03 -17.07
N TYR A 76 4.27 2.19 -16.88
CA TYR A 76 4.35 1.11 -15.90
C TYR A 76 5.47 0.13 -16.21
N HIS A 77 5.46 -0.43 -17.43
CA HIS A 77 6.43 -1.44 -17.85
C HIS A 77 7.86 -0.93 -17.87
N PHE A 78 8.05 0.32 -18.30
CA PHE A 78 9.33 1.00 -18.14
C PHE A 78 9.80 1.00 -16.69
N LEU A 79 8.95 1.44 -15.75
CA LEU A 79 9.32 1.56 -14.34
C LEU A 79 9.50 0.20 -13.66
N ALA A 80 8.70 -0.80 -14.02
CA ALA A 80 8.80 -2.16 -13.50
C ALA A 80 10.17 -2.76 -13.80
N VAL A 81 10.68 -2.60 -15.02
CA VAL A 81 12.03 -3.08 -15.40
C VAL A 81 13.12 -2.11 -14.93
N PHE A 82 12.96 -0.80 -15.12
CA PHE A 82 13.95 0.19 -14.71
C PHE A 82 14.27 0.10 -13.22
N LEU A 83 13.24 -0.06 -12.38
CA LEU A 83 13.38 -0.20 -10.93
C LEU A 83 13.45 -1.67 -10.49
N GLY A 84 13.42 -2.63 -11.42
CA GLY A 84 13.18 -4.03 -11.09
C GLY A 84 14.25 -4.62 -10.16
N LYS A 85 15.52 -4.31 -10.40
CA LYS A 85 16.64 -4.70 -9.52
C LYS A 85 16.56 -4.11 -8.12
N ALA A 86 15.80 -3.05 -7.88
CA ALA A 86 15.56 -2.57 -6.52
C ALA A 86 14.85 -3.62 -5.66
N GLY A 87 14.09 -4.55 -6.27
CA GLY A 87 13.44 -5.65 -5.58
C GLY A 87 14.41 -6.64 -4.90
N GLU A 88 15.65 -6.76 -5.39
CA GLU A 88 16.68 -7.60 -4.77
C GLU A 88 17.25 -6.97 -3.48
N LEU A 89 17.07 -5.66 -3.31
CA LEU A 89 17.59 -4.89 -2.18
C LEU A 89 16.43 -4.30 -1.37
N ARG A 90 16.13 -4.92 -0.22
CA ARG A 90 15.05 -4.50 0.69
C ARG A 90 14.96 -2.97 0.90
N PRO A 91 16.06 -2.23 1.20
CA PRO A 91 15.97 -0.78 1.38
C PRO A 91 15.61 -0.03 0.10
N ALA A 92 16.17 -0.42 -1.05
CA ALA A 92 15.89 0.22 -2.33
C ALA A 92 14.41 0.03 -2.72
N TYR A 93 13.90 -1.18 -2.51
CA TYR A 93 12.51 -1.51 -2.68
C TYR A 93 11.58 -0.67 -1.78
N GLY A 94 11.89 -0.61 -0.48
CA GLY A 94 11.21 0.26 0.48
C GLY A 94 11.15 1.72 0.04
N LEU A 95 12.26 2.24 -0.50
CA LEU A 95 12.35 3.61 -1.01
C LEU A 95 11.46 3.85 -2.24
N VAL A 96 11.34 2.88 -3.16
CA VAL A 96 10.44 3.02 -4.32
C VAL A 96 8.99 3.11 -3.86
N CYS A 97 8.55 2.20 -3.00
CA CYS A 97 7.21 2.22 -2.40
C CYS A 97 6.94 3.51 -1.63
N ALA A 98 7.90 3.95 -0.80
CA ALA A 98 7.81 5.21 -0.07
C ALA A 98 7.74 6.43 -1.00
N ALA A 99 8.47 6.40 -2.13
CA ALA A 99 8.44 7.47 -3.13
C ALA A 99 7.05 7.58 -3.79
N VAL A 100 6.42 6.45 -4.15
CA VAL A 100 5.04 6.44 -4.65
C VAL A 100 4.07 7.05 -3.63
N ALA A 101 4.17 6.66 -2.36
CA ALA A 101 3.34 7.26 -1.30
C ALA A 101 3.63 8.77 -1.11
N ALA A 102 4.89 9.17 -1.16
CA ALA A 102 5.30 10.57 -1.05
C ALA A 102 4.78 11.42 -2.21
N LEU A 103 4.63 10.86 -3.40
CA LEU A 103 4.04 11.55 -4.56
C LEU A 103 2.58 11.94 -4.31
N TYR A 104 1.80 11.18 -3.51
CA TYR A 104 0.44 11.63 -3.08
C TYR A 104 0.53 12.89 -2.24
N GLY A 105 1.42 12.88 -1.25
CA GLY A 105 1.67 14.04 -0.40
C GLY A 105 2.12 15.25 -1.21
N LEU A 106 2.98 15.03 -2.22
CA LEU A 106 3.44 16.07 -3.14
C LEU A 106 2.31 16.63 -4.00
N ALA A 107 1.44 15.76 -4.54
CA ALA A 107 0.30 16.18 -5.34
C ALA A 107 -0.66 17.05 -4.53
N VAL A 108 -1.00 16.63 -3.30
CA VAL A 108 -1.88 17.41 -2.40
C VAL A 108 -1.21 18.68 -1.90
N TYR A 109 0.09 18.63 -1.57
CA TYR A 109 0.89 19.84 -1.30
C TYR A 109 0.78 20.84 -2.45
N GLY A 110 0.94 20.35 -3.68
CA GLY A 110 0.84 21.13 -4.90
C GLY A 110 -0.54 21.78 -5.06
N LEU A 111 -1.60 20.98 -4.97
CA LEU A 111 -2.98 21.45 -5.00
C LEU A 111 -3.24 22.51 -3.92
N ALA A 112 -2.79 22.25 -2.68
CA ALA A 112 -2.92 23.20 -1.57
C ALA A 112 -2.26 24.55 -1.90
N ARG A 113 -1.06 24.54 -2.50
CA ARG A 113 -0.35 25.76 -2.92
C ARG A 113 -1.08 26.56 -4.00
N GLU A 114 -1.88 25.90 -4.83
CA GLU A 114 -2.72 26.55 -5.83
C GLU A 114 -4.10 26.95 -5.32
N THR A 115 -4.49 26.53 -4.11
CA THR A 115 -5.79 26.88 -3.52
C THR A 115 -5.88 28.31 -2.94
N GLY A 116 -5.11 29.30 -3.41
CA GLY A 116 -5.16 30.69 -2.91
C GLY A 116 -5.72 31.68 -3.93
N GLY A 117 -6.74 32.48 -3.56
CA GLY A 117 -7.37 33.51 -4.41
C GLY A 117 -6.57 34.81 -4.53
N GLY A 118 -5.24 34.74 -4.41
CA GLY A 118 -4.32 35.86 -4.37
C GLY A 118 -3.00 35.41 -3.73
N GLU A 119 -2.96 35.37 -2.41
CA GLU A 119 -1.81 34.88 -1.65
C GLU A 119 -1.76 33.35 -1.54
N ARG A 120 -0.54 32.80 -1.58
CA ARG A 120 -0.33 31.35 -1.43
C ARG A 120 -0.34 30.96 0.05
N ILE A 121 -1.04 29.87 0.38
CA ILE A 121 -0.89 29.15 1.65
C ILE A 121 0.60 28.92 1.92
N SER A 122 1.10 29.13 3.14
CA SER A 122 2.52 28.96 3.46
C SER A 122 3.05 27.58 3.04
N ARG A 123 4.34 27.46 2.67
CA ARG A 123 4.93 26.15 2.29
C ARG A 123 4.77 25.12 3.41
N ARG A 124 4.91 25.57 4.67
CA ARG A 124 4.77 24.71 5.85
C ARG A 124 3.34 24.18 6.01
N ASP A 125 2.33 25.03 5.84
CA ASP A 125 0.94 24.59 5.97
C ASP A 125 0.48 23.72 4.79
N ALA A 126 0.99 23.99 3.59
CA ALA A 126 0.79 23.09 2.46
C ALA A 126 1.48 21.73 2.68
N ALA A 127 2.68 21.71 3.28
CA ALA A 127 3.39 20.47 3.61
C ALA A 127 2.61 19.67 4.65
N PHE A 128 2.02 20.34 5.65
CA PHE A 128 1.12 19.72 6.60
C PHE A 128 -0.07 19.04 5.89
N CYS A 129 -0.73 19.71 4.93
CA CYS A 129 -1.82 19.13 4.16
C CYS A 129 -1.36 17.92 3.32
N GLY A 130 -0.16 17.98 2.74
CA GLY A 130 0.44 16.86 2.00
C GLY A 130 0.71 15.65 2.90
N CYS A 131 1.36 15.85 4.04
CA CYS A 131 1.62 14.79 5.02
C CYS A 131 0.30 14.21 5.60
N PHE A 132 -0.70 15.07 5.84
CA PHE A 132 -2.02 14.63 6.26
C PHE A 132 -2.71 13.76 5.21
N ALA A 133 -2.58 14.09 3.92
CA ALA A 133 -3.12 13.26 2.85
C ALA A 133 -2.49 11.87 2.79
N VAL A 134 -1.17 11.76 3.05
CA VAL A 134 -0.48 10.45 3.15
C VAL A 134 -0.98 9.66 4.36
N LEU A 135 -1.14 10.30 5.52
CA LEU A 135 -1.74 9.63 6.69
C LEU A 135 -3.17 9.15 6.39
N ALA A 136 -4.01 10.02 5.81
CA ALA A 136 -5.37 9.68 5.43
C ALA A 136 -5.41 8.51 4.44
N LEU A 137 -4.53 8.51 3.44
CA LEU A 137 -4.36 7.40 2.50
C LEU A 137 -4.09 6.10 3.27
N PHE A 138 -3.08 6.07 4.13
CA PHE A 138 -2.75 4.84 4.86
C PHE A 138 -3.86 4.40 5.83
N CYS A 139 -4.51 5.32 6.52
CA CYS A 139 -5.56 4.97 7.47
C CYS A 139 -6.88 4.54 6.81
N CYS A 140 -7.16 5.00 5.58
CA CYS A 140 -8.47 4.80 4.92
C CYS A 140 -8.42 3.83 3.73
N HIS A 141 -7.26 3.57 3.13
CA HIS A 141 -7.16 2.77 1.91
C HIS A 141 -7.50 1.30 2.17
N GLN A 142 -8.48 0.79 1.42
CA GLN A 142 -9.06 -0.54 1.61
C GLN A 142 -8.09 -1.67 1.26
N ASN A 143 -7.18 -1.43 0.31
CA ASN A 143 -6.16 -2.40 -0.10
C ASN A 143 -4.76 -1.82 0.13
N LEU A 144 -4.46 -1.33 1.34
CA LEU A 144 -3.23 -0.57 1.62
C LEU A 144 -1.94 -1.38 1.33
N GLN A 145 -1.98 -2.71 1.39
CA GLN A 145 -0.85 -3.57 1.02
C GLN A 145 -0.30 -3.29 -0.40
N THR A 146 -1.10 -2.74 -1.32
CA THR A 146 -0.63 -2.38 -2.67
C THR A 146 0.48 -1.33 -2.65
N PHE A 147 0.54 -0.49 -1.61
CA PHE A 147 1.61 0.50 -1.44
C PHE A 147 2.92 -0.11 -0.93
N TYR A 148 2.87 -1.36 -0.51
CA TYR A 148 3.97 -2.08 0.10
C TYR A 148 4.44 -3.24 -0.80
N MET A 149 3.85 -3.41 -1.97
CA MET A 149 4.20 -4.38 -3.02
C MET A 149 4.77 -3.61 -4.23
N LEU A 150 5.93 -3.95 -4.81
CA LEU A 150 6.65 -3.10 -5.79
C LEU A 150 5.80 -2.78 -7.00
N THR A 151 5.36 -3.82 -7.65
CA THR A 151 4.60 -3.75 -8.88
C THR A 151 3.20 -3.21 -8.65
N ASP A 152 2.55 -3.57 -7.54
CA ASP A 152 1.28 -2.96 -7.12
C ASP A 152 1.45 -1.47 -6.80
N ALA A 153 2.58 -1.05 -6.22
CA ALA A 153 2.86 0.35 -5.95
C ALA A 153 3.09 1.10 -7.26
N LEU A 154 3.78 0.50 -8.23
CA LEU A 154 4.03 1.08 -9.56
C LEU A 154 2.81 1.04 -10.50
N THR A 155 1.87 0.12 -10.30
CA THR A 155 0.59 0.07 -11.03
C THR A 155 -0.48 0.86 -10.28
N MET A 156 -1.02 0.29 -9.20
CA MET A 156 -2.17 0.76 -8.44
C MET A 156 -1.84 1.98 -7.58
N GLY A 157 -0.66 2.03 -6.98
CA GLY A 157 -0.23 3.18 -6.18
C GLY A 157 0.06 4.41 -7.05
N LEU A 158 0.84 4.23 -8.11
CA LEU A 158 1.34 5.32 -8.96
C LEU A 158 0.24 5.91 -9.86
N GLN A 159 -0.68 5.08 -10.35
CA GLN A 159 -1.75 5.51 -11.26
C GLN A 159 -2.55 6.71 -10.72
N PRO A 160 -3.26 6.62 -9.57
CA PRO A 160 -4.06 7.74 -9.08
C PRO A 160 -3.17 8.94 -8.74
N THR A 161 -1.95 8.69 -8.25
CA THR A 161 -1.01 9.75 -7.92
C THR A 161 -0.61 10.61 -9.11
N LEU A 162 -0.26 9.98 -10.23
CA LEU A 162 0.12 10.73 -11.44
C LEU A 162 -1.07 11.49 -12.01
N ALA A 163 -2.29 10.94 -11.91
CA ALA A 163 -3.50 11.69 -12.24
C ALA A 163 -3.69 12.92 -11.34
N LEU A 164 -3.37 12.82 -10.04
CA LEU A 164 -3.39 13.97 -9.13
C LEU A 164 -2.28 14.98 -9.40
N CYS A 165 -1.07 14.53 -9.76
CA CYS A 165 0.01 15.38 -10.23
C CYS A 165 -0.38 16.13 -11.51
N PHE A 166 -1.07 15.46 -12.44
CA PHE A 166 -1.63 16.08 -13.63
C PHE A 166 -2.68 17.14 -13.28
N LEU A 167 -3.60 16.83 -12.37
CA LEU A 167 -4.59 17.78 -11.89
C LEU A 167 -3.95 19.00 -11.23
N TRP A 168 -2.91 18.80 -10.41
CA TRP A 168 -2.10 19.89 -9.87
C TRP A 168 -1.48 20.74 -10.99
N ALA A 169 -0.89 20.11 -12.00
CA ALA A 169 -0.30 20.82 -13.13
C ALA A 169 -1.34 21.64 -13.92
N LEU A 170 -2.57 21.13 -14.10
CA LEU A 170 -3.70 21.86 -14.68
C LEU A 170 -4.09 23.07 -13.83
N CYS A 171 -4.23 22.90 -12.51
CA CYS A 171 -4.52 24.01 -11.59
C CYS A 171 -3.43 25.09 -11.63
N ARG A 172 -2.16 24.68 -11.69
CA ARG A 172 -1.03 25.59 -11.80
C ARG A 172 -1.03 26.34 -13.13
N LEU A 173 -1.30 25.66 -14.24
CA LEU A 173 -1.44 26.28 -15.56
C LEU A 173 -2.57 27.33 -15.54
N TRP A 174 -3.73 26.97 -14.99
CA TRP A 174 -4.88 27.86 -14.85
C TRP A 174 -4.54 29.15 -14.12
N ARG A 175 -3.81 29.04 -13.01
CA ARG A 175 -3.41 30.19 -12.20
C ARG A 175 -2.35 31.05 -12.90
N VAL A 176 -1.28 30.44 -13.40
CA VAL A 176 -0.17 31.17 -14.01
C VAL A 176 -0.62 31.96 -15.25
N GLN A 177 -1.63 31.45 -15.96
CA GLN A 177 -2.27 32.21 -17.02
C GLN A 177 -2.95 33.51 -16.55
N ALA A 178 -3.47 33.53 -15.32
CA ALA A 178 -4.03 34.75 -14.74
C ALA A 178 -2.95 35.81 -14.46
N ASP A 179 -1.70 35.40 -14.25
CA ASP A 179 -0.56 36.30 -14.02
C ASP A 179 0.01 36.89 -15.33
N ALA A 180 -0.54 36.51 -16.50
CA ALA A 180 -0.14 36.96 -17.84
C ALA A 180 1.36 36.77 -18.21
N ASP A 181 2.07 35.86 -17.52
CA ASP A 181 3.49 35.57 -17.77
C ASP A 181 3.65 34.43 -18.79
N ALA A 182 4.10 34.76 -20.00
CA ALA A 182 4.24 33.80 -21.10
C ALA A 182 5.28 32.69 -20.83
N VAL A 183 6.38 33.01 -20.14
CA VAL A 183 7.45 32.03 -19.84
C VAL A 183 6.98 31.04 -18.81
N LYS A 184 6.35 31.53 -17.72
CA LYS A 184 5.77 30.66 -16.69
C LYS A 184 4.63 29.82 -17.27
N THR A 185 3.79 30.38 -18.13
CA THR A 185 2.69 29.67 -18.79
C THR A 185 3.22 28.52 -19.66
N LYS A 186 4.24 28.78 -20.49
CA LYS A 186 4.88 27.73 -21.31
C LYS A 186 5.46 26.59 -20.46
N ARG A 187 6.11 26.91 -19.33
CA ARG A 187 6.64 25.91 -18.39
C ARG A 187 5.52 25.11 -17.71
N ALA A 188 4.46 25.77 -17.25
CA ALA A 188 3.31 25.09 -16.64
C ALA A 188 2.58 24.18 -17.63
N ARG A 189 2.44 24.62 -18.88
CA ARG A 189 1.86 23.81 -19.96
C ARG A 189 2.68 22.56 -20.27
N ARG A 190 4.01 22.70 -20.38
CA ARG A 190 4.92 21.55 -20.57
C ARG A 190 4.84 20.56 -19.40
N ALA A 191 4.76 21.06 -18.17
CA ALA A 191 4.58 20.21 -17.00
C ALA A 191 3.25 19.45 -17.05
N ALA A 192 2.14 20.12 -17.39
CA ALA A 192 0.84 19.47 -17.57
C ALA A 192 0.88 18.39 -18.65
N ILE A 193 1.49 18.68 -19.81
CA ILE A 193 1.68 17.68 -20.87
C ILE A 193 2.49 16.48 -20.35
N ALA A 194 3.65 16.71 -19.75
CA ALA A 194 4.51 15.63 -19.28
C ALA A 194 3.81 14.74 -18.23
N THR A 195 3.17 15.35 -17.23
CA THR A 195 2.42 14.60 -16.21
C THR A 195 1.22 13.84 -16.79
N GLY A 196 0.52 14.40 -17.78
CA GLY A 196 -0.61 13.75 -18.43
C GLY A 196 -0.18 12.55 -19.27
N VAL A 197 0.90 12.69 -20.06
CA VAL A 197 1.49 11.59 -20.84
C VAL A 197 1.94 10.47 -19.89
N LEU A 198 2.75 10.78 -18.88
CA LEU A 198 3.20 9.77 -17.91
C LEU A 198 2.02 9.07 -17.21
N ALA A 199 1.01 9.82 -16.78
CA ALA A 199 -0.18 9.26 -16.15
C ALA A 199 -0.92 8.28 -17.08
N VAL A 200 -1.10 8.61 -18.37
CA VAL A 200 -1.73 7.72 -19.35
C VAL A 200 -0.99 6.40 -19.48
N GLY A 201 0.35 6.43 -19.48
CA GLY A 201 1.15 5.22 -19.67
C GLY A 201 1.21 4.27 -18.48
N VAL A 202 0.67 4.61 -17.30
CA VAL A 202 0.72 3.71 -16.13
C VAL A 202 -0.39 2.67 -16.17
N TYR A 203 -1.64 3.10 -16.29
CA TYR A 203 -2.79 2.21 -16.23
C TYR A 203 -4.02 2.81 -16.92
N GLU A 204 -4.98 1.96 -17.30
CA GLU A 204 -6.20 2.39 -18.00
C GLU A 204 -7.03 3.38 -17.17
N HIS A 205 -6.93 3.29 -15.84
CA HIS A 205 -7.68 4.15 -14.92
C HIS A 205 -7.11 5.56 -14.83
N SER A 206 -5.78 5.72 -14.82
CA SER A 206 -5.16 7.05 -14.88
C SER A 206 -5.38 7.66 -16.26
N ALA A 207 -5.33 6.85 -17.32
CA ALA A 207 -5.67 7.29 -18.67
C ALA A 207 -7.08 7.90 -18.76
N ALA A 208 -8.10 7.20 -18.27
CA ALA A 208 -9.47 7.71 -18.23
C ALA A 208 -9.59 8.98 -17.36
N ALA A 209 -8.93 9.01 -16.20
CA ALA A 209 -8.90 10.17 -15.32
C ALA A 209 -8.25 11.40 -16.00
N VAL A 210 -7.16 11.21 -16.72
CA VAL A 210 -6.49 12.26 -17.51
C VAL A 210 -7.41 12.78 -18.60
N ALA A 211 -8.06 11.89 -19.37
CA ALA A 211 -8.99 12.28 -20.43
C ALA A 211 -10.13 13.17 -19.89
N LEU A 212 -10.76 12.74 -18.80
CA LEU A 212 -11.86 13.46 -18.17
C LEU A 212 -11.41 14.77 -17.53
N CYS A 213 -10.26 14.80 -16.85
CA CYS A 213 -9.71 16.03 -16.26
C CYS A 213 -9.32 17.04 -17.35
N ALA A 214 -8.71 16.60 -18.45
CA ALA A 214 -8.37 17.45 -19.59
C ALA A 214 -9.63 18.01 -20.25
N GLY A 215 -10.65 17.16 -20.49
CA GLY A 215 -11.94 17.57 -21.04
C GLY A 215 -12.66 18.59 -20.15
N ALA A 216 -12.74 18.31 -18.84
CA ALA A 216 -13.31 19.24 -17.87
C ALA A 216 -12.53 20.58 -17.87
N ALA A 217 -11.20 20.55 -17.86
CA ALA A 217 -10.39 21.76 -17.91
C ALA A 217 -10.61 22.58 -19.19
N CYS A 218 -10.77 21.94 -20.36
CA CYS A 218 -11.14 22.61 -21.60
C CYS A 218 -12.52 23.26 -21.53
N VAL A 219 -13.53 22.57 -20.98
CA VAL A 219 -14.88 23.14 -20.79
C VAL A 219 -14.84 24.34 -19.83
N LEU A 220 -14.11 24.22 -18.71
CA LEU A 220 -13.89 25.32 -17.77
C LEU A 220 -13.22 26.51 -18.47
N ALA A 221 -12.17 26.25 -19.25
CA ALA A 221 -11.39 27.27 -19.96
C ALA A 221 -12.23 27.97 -21.02
N TRP A 222 -12.98 27.23 -21.83
CA TRP A 222 -13.91 27.77 -22.82
C TRP A 222 -14.92 28.70 -22.16
N ARG A 223 -15.54 28.27 -21.05
CA ARG A 223 -16.51 29.10 -20.33
C ARG A 223 -15.87 30.36 -19.77
N ALA A 224 -14.68 30.24 -19.18
CA ALA A 224 -13.95 31.39 -18.63
C ALA A 224 -13.58 32.40 -19.73
N ASP A 225 -13.10 31.93 -20.88
CA ASP A 225 -12.80 32.77 -22.03
C ASP A 225 -14.08 33.42 -22.59
N ARG A 226 -15.22 32.73 -22.59
CA ARG A 226 -16.52 33.27 -23.04
C ARG A 226 -17.09 34.32 -22.10
N GLU A 227 -17.01 34.09 -20.79
CA GLU A 227 -17.39 35.07 -19.76
C GLU A 227 -16.48 36.32 -19.81
N ALA A 228 -15.19 36.11 -20.08
CA ALA A 228 -14.22 37.20 -20.24
C ALA A 228 -14.41 37.97 -21.55
N GLY A 229 -14.72 37.31 -22.68
CA GLY A 229 -14.97 37.96 -23.98
C GLY A 229 -16.24 38.80 -24.02
N ASN A 230 -17.21 38.52 -23.15
CA ASN A 230 -18.38 39.39 -22.92
C ASN A 230 -18.06 40.63 -22.06
N SER A 231 -16.86 40.70 -21.50
CA SER A 231 -16.34 41.83 -20.73
C SER A 231 -15.28 42.53 -21.60
N GLN A 232 -15.34 43.84 -21.82
CA GLN A 232 -14.38 44.57 -22.70
C GLN A 232 -12.92 44.64 -22.16
N ALA A 233 -12.49 43.70 -21.31
CA ALA A 233 -11.15 43.66 -20.75
C ALA A 233 -10.18 42.99 -21.74
N VAL A 234 -9.30 43.80 -22.33
CA VAL A 234 -8.20 43.37 -23.19
C VAL A 234 -7.21 42.51 -22.38
N GLY A 235 -6.95 41.27 -22.81
CA GLY A 235 -5.85 40.44 -22.30
C GLY A 235 -6.19 39.04 -21.76
N THR A 236 -7.46 38.67 -21.60
CA THR A 236 -7.88 37.43 -20.92
C THR A 236 -8.22 36.23 -21.81
N GLY A 237 -8.24 36.36 -23.14
CA GLY A 237 -8.88 35.40 -24.05
C GLY A 237 -8.00 34.30 -24.66
N ARG A 238 -7.16 33.59 -23.87
CA ARG A 238 -6.31 32.49 -24.41
C ARG A 238 -6.20 31.26 -23.51
N ARG A 239 -7.10 31.04 -22.54
CA ARG A 239 -7.04 29.82 -21.69
C ARG A 239 -7.25 28.58 -22.52
N LEU A 240 -8.32 28.56 -23.32
CA LEU A 240 -8.74 27.40 -24.08
C LEU A 240 -7.64 26.86 -24.99
N ARG A 241 -6.87 27.73 -25.65
CA ARG A 241 -5.78 27.30 -26.54
C ARG A 241 -4.73 26.45 -25.81
N ASP A 242 -4.31 26.87 -24.62
CA ASP A 242 -3.29 26.13 -23.86
C ASP A 242 -3.84 24.81 -23.32
N PHE A 243 -5.09 24.80 -22.84
CA PHE A 243 -5.74 23.57 -22.38
C PHE A 243 -6.04 22.60 -23.53
N LEU A 244 -6.41 23.09 -24.72
CA LEU A 244 -6.54 22.26 -25.92
C LEU A 244 -5.21 21.64 -26.35
N GLN A 245 -4.08 22.35 -26.20
CA GLN A 245 -2.77 21.76 -26.46
C GLN A 245 -2.46 20.63 -25.47
N VAL A 246 -2.74 20.83 -24.18
CA VAL A 246 -2.59 19.76 -23.17
C VAL A 246 -3.49 18.57 -23.54
N GLY A 247 -4.75 18.83 -23.87
CA GLY A 247 -5.73 17.82 -24.28
C GLY A 247 -5.29 17.04 -25.51
N ALA A 248 -4.75 17.71 -26.53
CA ALA A 248 -4.28 17.06 -27.76
C ALA A 248 -3.10 16.10 -27.50
N TRP A 249 -2.13 16.49 -26.67
CA TRP A 249 -1.03 15.61 -26.28
C TRP A 249 -1.51 14.42 -25.44
N CYS A 250 -2.42 14.65 -24.49
CA CYS A 250 -2.99 13.57 -23.69
C CYS A 250 -3.81 12.61 -24.57
N LEU A 251 -4.59 13.11 -25.53
CA LEU A 251 -5.32 12.31 -26.50
C LEU A 251 -4.37 11.49 -27.39
N GLY A 252 -3.28 12.10 -27.88
CA GLY A 252 -2.24 11.38 -28.63
C GLY A 252 -1.64 10.23 -27.82
N ALA A 253 -1.31 10.46 -26.55
CA ALA A 253 -0.81 9.43 -25.65
C ALA A 253 -1.85 8.32 -25.37
N LEU A 254 -3.13 8.69 -25.23
CA LEU A 254 -4.24 7.75 -25.07
C LEU A 254 -4.38 6.86 -26.29
N LEU A 255 -4.40 7.45 -27.49
CA LEU A 255 -4.47 6.70 -28.74
C LEU A 255 -3.27 5.76 -28.88
N PHE A 256 -2.05 6.24 -28.61
CA PHE A 256 -0.85 5.42 -28.62
C PHE A 256 -0.94 4.22 -27.66
N SER A 257 -1.45 4.43 -26.45
CA SER A 257 -1.58 3.36 -25.44
C SER A 257 -2.70 2.37 -25.79
N PHE A 258 -3.88 2.84 -26.19
CA PHE A 258 -5.04 1.96 -26.38
C PHE A 258 -5.04 1.27 -27.75
N LEU A 259 -4.44 1.87 -28.78
CA LEU A 259 -4.27 1.26 -30.10
C LEU A 259 -3.02 0.37 -30.21
N ALA A 260 -2.34 0.10 -29.09
CA ALA A 260 -1.20 -0.80 -29.05
C ALA A 260 -1.62 -2.20 -29.56
N PRO A 261 -0.92 -2.78 -30.56
CA PRO A 261 -1.19 -4.12 -31.07
C PRO A 261 -1.27 -5.18 -29.97
N GLY A 262 -0.46 -5.03 -28.92
CA GLY A 262 -0.43 -5.92 -27.77
C GLY A 262 -1.77 -6.06 -27.05
N ASN A 263 -2.57 -4.98 -26.97
CA ASN A 263 -3.90 -5.06 -26.34
C ASN A 263 -4.83 -6.03 -27.08
N PHE A 264 -4.73 -6.09 -28.41
CA PHE A 264 -5.55 -6.98 -29.25
C PHE A 264 -5.05 -8.43 -29.17
N TYR A 265 -3.73 -8.62 -29.18
CA TYR A 265 -3.11 -9.93 -29.00
C TYR A 265 -3.47 -10.54 -27.64
N ARG A 266 -3.36 -9.77 -26.54
CA ARG A 266 -3.68 -10.23 -25.18
C ARG A 266 -5.12 -10.73 -25.06
N LYS A 267 -6.08 -10.01 -25.66
CA LYS A 267 -7.49 -10.44 -25.69
C LYS A 267 -7.69 -11.76 -26.43
N ALA A 268 -7.00 -11.95 -27.56
CA ALA A 268 -7.06 -13.19 -28.33
C ALA A 268 -6.50 -14.39 -27.54
N VAL A 269 -5.37 -14.21 -26.86
CA VAL A 269 -4.72 -15.27 -26.07
C VAL A 269 -5.52 -15.66 -24.82
N ARG A 270 -6.27 -14.73 -24.22
CA ARG A 270 -7.07 -15.00 -23.01
C ARG A 270 -8.47 -15.56 -23.30
N HIS A 271 -8.77 -15.92 -24.55
CA HIS A 271 -10.03 -16.57 -24.97
C HIS A 271 -11.31 -15.85 -24.50
N ILE A 272 -11.31 -14.52 -24.56
CA ILE A 272 -12.46 -13.74 -24.09
C ILE A 272 -13.51 -13.69 -25.18
N SER A 273 -14.52 -14.54 -25.05
CA SER A 273 -15.64 -14.57 -25.97
C SER A 273 -16.56 -13.35 -25.77
N PRO A 274 -17.29 -12.93 -26.82
CA PRO A 274 -18.33 -11.91 -26.70
C PRO A 274 -19.37 -12.22 -25.62
N ASP A 275 -19.66 -13.51 -25.39
CA ASP A 275 -20.62 -13.95 -24.35
C ASP A 275 -20.12 -13.62 -22.94
N VAL A 276 -18.82 -13.81 -22.67
CA VAL A 276 -18.22 -13.45 -21.38
C VAL A 276 -18.26 -11.94 -21.16
N GLN A 277 -17.98 -11.15 -22.19
CA GLN A 277 -18.08 -9.68 -22.11
C GLN A 277 -19.52 -9.24 -21.87
N TRP A 278 -20.50 -9.86 -22.54
CA TRP A 278 -21.91 -9.55 -22.33
C TRP A 278 -22.36 -9.85 -20.90
N GLN A 279 -21.97 -11.01 -20.36
CA GLN A 279 -22.24 -11.35 -18.96
C GLN A 279 -21.63 -10.35 -17.98
N GLN A 280 -20.38 -9.92 -18.21
CA GLN A 280 -19.73 -8.91 -17.37
C GLN A 280 -20.41 -7.54 -17.49
N LEU A 281 -20.84 -7.14 -18.68
CA LEU A 281 -21.60 -5.89 -18.89
C LEU A 281 -22.95 -5.92 -18.17
N CYS A 282 -23.66 -7.05 -18.19
CA CYS A 282 -24.91 -7.22 -17.44
C CYS A 282 -24.69 -7.06 -15.92
N ALA A 283 -23.56 -7.53 -15.40
CA ALA A 283 -23.20 -7.39 -13.99
C ALA A 283 -22.57 -6.02 -13.64
N ALA A 284 -22.17 -5.22 -14.64
CA ALA A 284 -21.42 -3.98 -14.45
C ALA A 284 -22.19 -2.93 -13.65
N TRP A 285 -23.52 -2.88 -13.78
CA TRP A 285 -24.33 -1.91 -13.05
C TRP A 285 -24.31 -2.14 -11.54
N ASP A 286 -24.55 -3.37 -11.09
CA ASP A 286 -24.55 -3.74 -9.68
C ASP A 286 -23.16 -3.56 -9.07
N GLU A 287 -22.12 -3.95 -9.80
CA GLU A 287 -20.73 -3.78 -9.36
C GLU A 287 -20.31 -2.31 -9.33
N TRP A 288 -20.77 -1.49 -10.29
CA TRP A 288 -20.54 -0.05 -10.28
C TRP A 288 -21.19 0.62 -9.07
N LEU A 289 -22.46 0.29 -8.77
CA LEU A 289 -23.15 0.82 -7.59
C LEU A 289 -22.38 0.49 -6.31
N ARG A 290 -21.93 -0.76 -6.15
CA ARG A 290 -21.10 -1.13 -4.99
C ARG A 290 -19.78 -0.36 -4.97
N SER A 291 -19.05 -0.36 -6.08
CA SER A 291 -17.68 0.15 -6.17
C SER A 291 -17.59 1.68 -6.09
N ALA A 292 -18.55 2.40 -6.68
CA ALA A 292 -18.56 3.86 -6.71
C ALA A 292 -18.90 4.48 -5.35
N PHE A 293 -19.65 3.76 -4.51
CA PHE A 293 -20.05 4.24 -3.19
C PHE A 293 -19.24 3.65 -2.03
N TRP A 294 -18.32 2.71 -2.29
CA TRP A 294 -17.44 2.13 -1.26
C TRP A 294 -16.56 3.17 -0.53
N PHE A 295 -16.39 4.36 -1.11
CA PHE A 295 -15.84 5.53 -0.39
C PHE A 295 -16.53 5.82 0.95
N PHE A 296 -17.84 5.55 1.08
CA PHE A 296 -18.64 5.86 2.27
C PHE A 296 -18.54 4.81 3.39
N ASP A 297 -18.03 3.61 3.12
CA ASP A 297 -17.94 2.55 4.14
C ASP A 297 -16.73 2.73 5.08
N GLY A 298 -15.87 3.73 4.81
CA GLY A 298 -14.63 3.97 5.53
C GLY A 298 -14.53 5.35 6.16
N LEU A 299 -13.31 5.69 6.61
CA LEU A 299 -13.00 7.00 7.20
C LEU A 299 -12.71 8.10 6.17
N TRP A 300 -12.82 7.76 4.88
CA TRP A 300 -12.55 8.68 3.78
C TRP A 300 -13.37 10.00 3.81
N PRO A 301 -14.71 10.00 4.04
CA PRO A 301 -15.48 11.25 4.08
C PRO A 301 -14.99 12.20 5.18
N TRP A 302 -14.64 11.65 6.35
CA TRP A 302 -14.15 12.40 7.50
C TRP A 302 -12.74 12.95 7.26
N ALA A 303 -11.86 12.14 6.65
CA ALA A 303 -10.52 12.57 6.30
C ALA A 303 -10.54 13.70 5.25
N VAL A 304 -11.39 13.59 4.23
CA VAL A 304 -11.56 14.64 3.21
C VAL A 304 -12.15 15.91 3.81
N LEU A 305 -13.15 15.78 4.69
CA LEU A 305 -13.71 16.92 5.42
C LEU A 305 -12.65 17.64 6.24
N ALA A 306 -11.83 16.90 7.00
CA ALA A 306 -10.72 17.46 7.77
C ALA A 306 -9.68 18.16 6.87
N LEU A 307 -9.29 17.55 5.74
CA LEU A 307 -8.39 18.18 4.77
C LEU A 307 -8.94 19.53 4.27
N VAL A 308 -10.22 19.58 3.90
CA VAL A 308 -10.83 20.84 3.44
C VAL A 308 -10.88 21.87 4.57
N VAL A 309 -11.17 21.45 5.81
CA VAL A 309 -11.10 22.33 7.00
C VAL A 309 -9.68 22.88 7.20
N PHE A 310 -8.65 22.03 7.08
CA PHE A 310 -7.25 22.45 7.20
C PHE A 310 -6.83 23.44 6.10
N LEU A 311 -7.22 23.18 4.85
CA LEU A 311 -7.00 24.12 3.74
C LEU A 311 -7.65 25.47 4.01
N ARG A 312 -8.83 25.50 4.66
CA ARG A 312 -9.55 26.72 5.02
C ARG A 312 -8.88 27.47 6.18
N LEU A 313 -8.38 26.75 7.17
CA LEU A 313 -7.60 27.31 8.28
C LEU A 313 -6.27 27.92 7.80
N ALA A 314 -5.62 27.26 6.86
CA ALA A 314 -4.32 27.65 6.31
C ALA A 314 -4.40 28.83 5.33
N ARG A 315 -5.60 29.16 4.83
CA ARG A 315 -5.79 30.29 3.92
C ARG A 315 -5.60 31.64 4.63
N PRO A 316 -4.92 32.60 3.99
CA PRO A 316 -4.93 33.99 4.42
C PRO A 316 -6.36 34.51 4.57
N ALA A 317 -6.54 35.51 5.44
CA ALA A 317 -7.84 36.10 5.66
C ALA A 317 -8.27 36.89 4.42
N ASP A 318 -8.96 36.25 3.47
CA ASP A 318 -9.61 37.01 2.39
C ASP A 318 -10.61 38.01 3.01
N ALA A 319 -10.42 39.28 2.65
CA ALA A 319 -11.37 40.36 2.88
C ALA A 319 -12.69 40.02 2.17
N GLY A 320 -13.80 40.29 2.85
CA GLY A 320 -15.11 39.78 2.49
C GLY A 320 -15.63 40.21 1.12
N GLY A 321 -16.71 39.53 0.71
CA GLY A 321 -17.55 39.94 -0.41
C GLY A 321 -18.38 38.77 -0.93
N LYS A 322 -19.58 38.56 -0.38
CA LYS A 322 -20.55 37.61 -0.91
C LYS A 322 -21.48 38.28 -1.90
N THR A 323 -21.69 37.64 -3.05
CA THR A 323 -22.85 37.88 -3.92
C THR A 323 -23.56 36.55 -4.19
N ALA A 324 -24.86 36.56 -4.51
CA ALA A 324 -25.63 35.37 -4.90
C ALA A 324 -25.01 34.63 -6.11
N ARG A 325 -24.27 35.36 -6.96
CA ARG A 325 -23.47 34.85 -8.08
C ARG A 325 -22.38 33.87 -7.63
N GLY A 326 -21.84 34.03 -6.41
CA GLY A 326 -20.87 33.12 -5.80
C GLY A 326 -21.46 31.74 -5.47
N ARG A 327 -22.68 31.67 -4.93
CA ARG A 327 -23.35 30.40 -4.58
C ARG A 327 -23.68 29.55 -5.81
N LYS A 328 -24.24 30.16 -6.86
CA LYS A 328 -24.53 29.45 -8.13
C LYS A 328 -23.26 28.86 -8.75
N LYS A 329 -22.15 29.62 -8.72
CA LYS A 329 -20.85 29.15 -9.20
C LYS A 329 -20.30 27.98 -8.36
N ALA A 330 -20.44 28.03 -7.04
CA ALA A 330 -20.01 26.95 -6.16
C ALA A 330 -20.81 25.66 -6.34
N LEU A 331 -22.15 25.74 -6.45
CA LEU A 331 -23.01 24.59 -6.74
C LEU A 331 -22.64 23.95 -8.08
N TRP A 332 -22.38 24.78 -9.10
CA TRP A 332 -21.96 24.27 -10.40
C TRP A 332 -20.60 23.57 -10.33
N LEU A 333 -19.59 24.16 -9.68
CA LEU A 333 -18.28 23.53 -9.52
C LEU A 333 -18.37 22.21 -8.73
N ALA A 334 -19.19 22.18 -7.67
CA ALA A 334 -19.45 20.96 -6.91
C ALA A 334 -20.14 19.90 -7.77
N GLY A 335 -21.18 20.27 -8.52
CA GLY A 335 -21.87 19.40 -9.45
C GLY A 335 -20.94 18.86 -10.53
N THR A 336 -20.08 19.69 -11.12
CA THR A 336 -19.08 19.24 -12.10
C THR A 336 -18.13 18.21 -11.51
N ALA A 337 -17.60 18.43 -10.31
CA ALA A 337 -16.71 17.47 -9.66
C ALA A 337 -17.37 16.10 -9.47
N ILE A 338 -18.63 16.07 -8.99
CA ILE A 338 -19.38 14.83 -8.78
C ILE A 338 -19.73 14.16 -10.12
N VAL A 339 -20.23 14.90 -11.12
CA VAL A 339 -20.56 14.36 -12.44
C VAL A 339 -19.32 13.79 -13.12
N THR A 340 -18.18 14.47 -13.07
CA THR A 340 -16.92 13.96 -13.62
C THR A 340 -16.51 12.64 -12.96
N TYR A 341 -16.70 12.50 -11.64
CA TYR A 341 -16.45 11.23 -10.95
C TYR A 341 -17.42 10.12 -11.35
N LEU A 342 -18.72 10.41 -11.47
CA LEU A 342 -19.70 9.41 -11.89
C LEU A 342 -19.44 8.92 -13.32
N LEU A 343 -19.05 9.83 -14.23
CA LEU A 343 -18.62 9.47 -15.59
C LEU A 343 -17.32 8.65 -15.57
N LEU A 344 -16.34 9.01 -14.73
CA LEU A 344 -15.09 8.26 -14.58
C LEU A 344 -15.35 6.85 -14.07
N SER A 345 -16.10 6.73 -12.97
CA SER A 345 -16.37 5.43 -12.33
C SER A 345 -17.19 4.53 -13.25
N GLY A 346 -18.26 5.02 -13.87
CA GLY A 346 -19.06 4.24 -14.81
C GLY A 346 -18.25 3.83 -16.04
N GLY A 347 -17.48 4.76 -16.61
CA GLY A 347 -16.59 4.48 -17.74
C GLY A 347 -15.53 3.43 -17.41
N LEU A 348 -14.96 3.47 -16.21
CA LEU A 348 -13.99 2.46 -15.76
C LEU A 348 -14.63 1.10 -15.52
N THR A 349 -15.83 1.03 -14.95
CA THR A 349 -16.52 -0.24 -14.79
C THR A 349 -16.86 -0.86 -16.14
N ILE A 350 -17.29 -0.06 -17.12
CA ILE A 350 -17.53 -0.54 -18.50
C ILE A 350 -16.22 -0.99 -19.15
N LEU A 351 -15.12 -0.22 -19.00
CA LEU A 351 -13.81 -0.61 -19.53
C LEU A 351 -13.34 -1.94 -18.95
N HIS A 352 -13.51 -2.16 -17.64
CA HIS A 352 -13.23 -3.44 -16.99
C HIS A 352 -14.11 -4.57 -17.51
N ALA A 353 -15.42 -4.34 -17.67
CA ALA A 353 -16.35 -5.33 -18.22
C ALA A 353 -15.97 -5.79 -19.64
N LEU A 354 -15.34 -4.89 -20.40
CA LEU A 354 -14.84 -5.12 -21.76
C LEU A 354 -13.37 -5.57 -21.79
N SER A 355 -12.74 -5.62 -20.62
CA SER A 355 -11.34 -6.01 -20.43
C SER A 355 -11.22 -7.52 -20.27
N ASP A 356 -10.00 -7.95 -19.94
CA ASP A 356 -9.64 -9.32 -19.69
C ASP A 356 -9.62 -9.75 -18.22
N VAL A 357 -10.19 -8.93 -17.34
CA VAL A 357 -10.30 -9.21 -15.91
C VAL A 357 -11.77 -9.15 -15.50
N THR A 358 -12.25 -10.17 -14.78
CA THR A 358 -13.61 -10.17 -14.25
C THR A 358 -13.79 -9.09 -13.18
N ILE A 359 -14.82 -8.25 -13.34
CA ILE A 359 -15.07 -7.09 -12.46
C ILE A 359 -15.19 -7.50 -10.98
N SER A 360 -15.72 -8.69 -10.70
CA SER A 360 -15.93 -9.23 -9.34
C SER A 360 -14.71 -9.89 -8.69
N SER A 361 -13.58 -10.02 -9.40
CA SER A 361 -12.43 -10.79 -8.92
C SER A 361 -11.40 -9.98 -8.14
N SER A 362 -11.56 -8.65 -8.01
CA SER A 362 -10.49 -7.82 -7.45
C SER A 362 -10.99 -6.62 -6.65
N ASP A 363 -10.63 -6.55 -5.37
CA ASP A 363 -10.78 -5.37 -4.49
C ASP A 363 -9.98 -4.14 -4.97
N LYS A 364 -9.23 -4.27 -6.07
CA LYS A 364 -8.39 -3.21 -6.66
C LYS A 364 -9.21 -2.11 -7.32
N LEU A 365 -10.26 -2.44 -8.07
CA LEU A 365 -11.11 -1.44 -8.74
C LEU A 365 -11.77 -0.50 -7.71
N PRO A 366 -12.43 -1.00 -6.66
CA PRO A 366 -13.12 -0.12 -5.73
C PRO A 366 -12.18 0.67 -4.81
N ALA A 367 -11.02 0.10 -4.47
CA ALA A 367 -9.96 0.84 -3.77
C ALA A 367 -9.47 2.03 -4.61
N GLY A 368 -9.26 1.81 -5.93
CA GLY A 368 -8.91 2.87 -6.87
C GLY A 368 -10.01 3.93 -7.03
N LEU A 369 -11.28 3.51 -7.14
CA LEU A 369 -12.42 4.44 -7.25
C LEU A 369 -12.64 5.25 -5.97
N SER A 370 -12.34 4.70 -4.80
CA SER A 370 -12.44 5.42 -3.52
C SER A 370 -11.52 6.65 -3.47
N LEU A 371 -10.32 6.56 -4.07
CA LEU A 371 -9.40 7.69 -4.16
C LEU A 371 -9.93 8.81 -5.06
N TYR A 372 -10.48 8.45 -6.22
CA TYR A 372 -11.10 9.43 -7.12
C TYR A 372 -12.37 10.04 -6.52
N ALA A 373 -13.17 9.25 -5.79
CA ALA A 373 -14.32 9.72 -5.02
C ALA A 373 -13.89 10.74 -3.96
N ALA A 374 -12.83 10.43 -3.20
CA ALA A 374 -12.26 11.32 -2.19
C ALA A 374 -11.83 12.67 -2.78
N CYS A 375 -11.23 12.65 -3.97
CA CYS A 375 -10.84 13.85 -4.68
C CYS A 375 -12.06 14.67 -5.12
N ALA A 376 -13.03 14.04 -5.79
CA ALA A 376 -14.25 14.70 -6.25
C ALA A 376 -15.06 15.29 -5.09
N PHE A 377 -15.23 14.52 -4.00
CA PHE A 377 -15.87 14.97 -2.78
C PHE A 377 -15.11 16.14 -2.14
N GLY A 378 -13.78 16.10 -2.12
CA GLY A 378 -12.94 17.19 -1.63
C GLY A 378 -13.11 18.48 -2.43
N PHE A 379 -13.14 18.41 -3.76
CA PHE A 379 -13.41 19.58 -4.61
C PHE A 379 -14.82 20.13 -4.40
N ALA A 380 -15.84 19.26 -4.34
CA ALA A 380 -17.22 19.66 -4.11
C ALA A 380 -17.39 20.36 -2.76
N LEU A 381 -16.89 19.73 -1.70
CA LEU A 381 -16.94 20.27 -0.34
C LEU A 381 -16.16 21.59 -0.24
N HIS A 382 -14.99 21.67 -0.86
CA HIS A 382 -14.23 22.91 -0.91
C HIS A 382 -14.98 24.03 -1.61
N ALA A 383 -15.66 23.75 -2.74
CA ALA A 383 -16.47 24.76 -3.42
C ALA A 383 -17.64 25.25 -2.54
N LEU A 384 -18.38 24.32 -1.94
CA LEU A 384 -19.57 24.60 -1.12
C LEU A 384 -19.23 25.37 0.17
N LEU A 385 -18.23 24.90 0.93
CA LEU A 385 -17.79 25.58 2.16
C LEU A 385 -17.22 26.98 1.89
N GLY A 386 -16.80 27.27 0.66
CA GLY A 386 -16.38 28.61 0.26
C GLY A 386 -17.50 29.64 0.19
N THR A 387 -18.76 29.21 0.13
CA THR A 387 -19.90 30.09 -0.09
C THR A 387 -20.94 30.03 1.03
N ALA A 388 -20.87 29.05 1.92
CA ALA A 388 -21.68 28.96 3.14
C ALA A 388 -21.35 30.11 4.10
N ASN A 389 -22.34 30.81 4.66
CA ASN A 389 -22.18 31.67 5.85
C ASN A 389 -23.03 31.02 6.94
N PRO A 390 -22.57 30.93 8.21
CA PRO A 390 -21.35 31.51 8.79
C PRO A 390 -20.11 30.57 8.86
N ALA A 391 -20.17 29.38 8.25
CA ALA A 391 -19.18 28.32 8.40
C ALA A 391 -17.68 28.74 8.32
N PRO A 392 -17.24 29.63 7.39
CA PRO A 392 -15.84 30.05 7.31
C PRO A 392 -15.33 30.80 8.55
N HIS A 393 -16.20 31.59 9.19
CA HIS A 393 -15.84 32.34 10.40
C HIS A 393 -15.72 31.43 11.62
N LEU A 394 -16.61 30.44 11.72
CA LEU A 394 -16.55 29.41 12.77
C LEU A 394 -15.32 28.52 12.60
N ILE A 395 -15.06 28.06 11.38
CA ILE A 395 -13.89 27.23 11.07
C ILE A 395 -12.60 27.96 11.44
N ARG A 396 -12.45 29.25 11.10
CA ARG A 396 -11.26 30.03 11.43
C ARG A 396 -10.98 30.19 12.93
N ARG A 397 -11.99 30.01 13.80
CA ARG A 397 -11.83 30.05 15.26
C ARG A 397 -11.47 28.69 15.86
N LEU A 398 -11.60 27.60 15.10
CA LEU A 398 -11.26 26.27 15.58
C LEU A 398 -9.74 26.13 15.75
N PRO A 399 -9.27 25.66 16.92
CA PRO A 399 -7.88 25.24 17.06
C PRO A 399 -7.61 24.08 16.09
N PRO A 400 -6.59 24.14 15.22
CA PRO A 400 -6.34 23.11 14.21
C PRO A 400 -6.06 21.73 14.80
N TRP A 401 -5.55 21.66 16.03
CA TRP A 401 -5.28 20.40 16.71
C TRP A 401 -6.55 19.66 17.12
N LEU A 402 -7.69 20.34 17.31
CA LEU A 402 -8.92 19.70 17.78
C LEU A 402 -9.54 18.74 16.75
N PRO A 403 -9.85 19.17 15.49
CA PRO A 403 -10.34 18.23 14.48
C PRO A 403 -9.30 17.18 14.11
N LEU A 404 -8.00 17.52 14.20
CA LEU A 404 -6.93 16.55 14.00
C LEU A 404 -6.93 15.47 15.08
N LEU A 405 -7.04 15.84 16.36
CA LEU A 405 -7.07 14.91 17.48
C LEU A 405 -8.26 13.96 17.40
N ALA A 406 -9.46 14.49 17.11
CA ALA A 406 -10.66 13.68 16.94
C ALA A 406 -10.50 12.65 15.80
N LEU A 407 -9.95 13.09 14.66
CA LEU A 407 -9.73 12.21 13.51
C LEU A 407 -8.62 11.19 13.75
N VAL A 408 -7.51 11.57 14.40
CA VAL A 408 -6.45 10.63 14.78
C VAL A 408 -7.00 9.59 15.75
N GLY A 409 -7.87 9.98 16.70
CA GLY A 409 -8.59 9.03 17.55
C GLY A 409 -9.42 8.03 16.73
N ALA A 410 -10.15 8.49 15.71
CA ALA A 410 -10.87 7.60 14.79
C ALA A 410 -9.93 6.71 13.95
N PHE A 411 -8.79 7.24 13.48
CA PHE A 411 -7.76 6.45 12.80
C PHE A 411 -7.17 5.37 13.69
N CYS A 412 -6.98 5.62 14.99
CA CYS A 412 -6.52 4.60 15.93
C CYS A 412 -7.49 3.42 16.07
N LEU A 413 -8.77 3.63 15.74
CA LEU A 413 -9.78 2.56 15.68
C LEU A 413 -9.79 1.84 14.32
N SER A 414 -9.08 2.34 13.31
CA SER A 414 -8.98 1.67 12.01
C SER A 414 -8.05 0.46 12.09
N GLY A 415 -8.40 -0.60 11.34
CA GLY A 415 -7.60 -1.82 11.27
C GLY A 415 -6.18 -1.56 10.77
N ASN A 416 -6.02 -0.64 9.81
CA ASN A 416 -4.71 -0.31 9.24
C ASN A 416 -3.76 0.27 10.30
N LEU A 417 -4.14 1.37 10.97
CA LEU A 417 -3.23 2.01 11.93
C LEU A 417 -3.01 1.14 13.17
N SER A 418 -4.08 0.56 13.73
CA SER A 418 -3.97 -0.27 14.94
C SER A 418 -3.06 -1.49 14.71
N GLN A 419 -3.25 -2.22 13.60
CA GLN A 419 -2.46 -3.41 13.30
C GLN A 419 -1.02 -3.06 12.92
N THR A 420 -0.79 -2.05 12.07
CA THR A 420 0.57 -1.58 11.72
C THR A 420 1.32 -1.11 12.97
N PHE A 421 0.67 -0.35 13.85
CA PHE A 421 1.28 0.13 15.09
C PHE A 421 1.70 -1.03 16.00
N VAL A 422 0.77 -1.95 16.28
CA VAL A 422 1.04 -3.12 17.14
C VAL A 422 2.20 -3.94 16.59
N ASN A 423 2.19 -4.25 15.29
CA ASN A 423 3.23 -5.07 14.66
C ASN A 423 4.60 -4.37 14.57
N ALA A 424 4.62 -3.04 14.46
CA ALA A 424 5.86 -2.26 14.47
C ALA A 424 6.47 -2.18 15.88
N VAL A 425 5.62 -2.06 16.90
CA VAL A 425 6.04 -1.98 18.31
C VAL A 425 6.47 -3.34 18.85
N ASN A 426 5.67 -4.39 18.62
CA ASN A 426 5.95 -5.72 19.14
C ASN A 426 7.07 -6.44 18.37
N GLY A 427 7.41 -6.01 17.16
CA GLY A 427 8.49 -6.58 16.34
C GLY A 427 8.09 -7.70 15.40
N ASN A 428 6.79 -7.98 15.20
CA ASN A 428 6.33 -8.99 14.25
C ASN A 428 6.79 -8.69 12.81
N MET A 429 6.83 -7.41 12.41
CA MET A 429 7.36 -7.01 11.08
C MET A 429 8.83 -7.43 10.90
N MET A 430 9.63 -7.29 11.96
CA MET A 430 11.04 -7.66 11.94
C MET A 430 11.20 -9.18 11.83
N ILE A 431 10.47 -9.94 12.65
CA ILE A 431 10.52 -11.42 12.65
C ILE A 431 10.11 -11.99 11.29
N LEU A 432 9.05 -11.42 10.68
CA LEU A 432 8.63 -11.82 9.35
C LEU A 432 9.73 -11.50 8.32
N ALA A 433 10.34 -10.32 8.41
CA ALA A 433 11.41 -9.95 7.51
C ALA A 433 12.64 -10.85 7.64
N GLU A 434 12.99 -11.31 8.84
CA GLU A 434 14.09 -12.26 9.01
C GLU A 434 13.77 -13.63 8.44
N THR A 435 12.54 -14.10 8.65
CA THR A 435 12.04 -15.35 8.05
C THR A 435 12.13 -15.31 6.53
N LEU A 436 11.68 -14.22 5.91
CA LEU A 436 11.76 -14.03 4.46
C LEU A 436 13.20 -13.87 3.97
N SER A 437 14.05 -13.14 4.70
CA SER A 437 15.47 -13.00 4.38
C SER A 437 16.17 -14.35 4.34
N ARG A 438 15.85 -15.23 5.30
CA ARG A 438 16.41 -16.58 5.37
C ARG A 438 15.94 -17.45 4.20
N ARG A 439 14.64 -17.38 3.86
CA ARG A 439 14.07 -18.08 2.70
C ARG A 439 14.77 -17.69 1.41
N TYR A 440 14.83 -16.39 1.12
CA TYR A 440 15.43 -15.91 -0.12
C TYR A 440 16.94 -16.10 -0.17
N GLY A 441 17.63 -15.97 0.98
CA GLY A 441 19.04 -16.33 1.07
C GLY A 441 19.29 -17.81 0.75
N TYR A 442 18.44 -18.71 1.24
CA TYR A 442 18.51 -20.13 0.90
C TYR A 442 18.26 -20.39 -0.60
N LEU A 443 17.22 -19.80 -1.18
CA LEU A 443 16.90 -19.97 -2.61
C LEU A 443 18.02 -19.42 -3.50
N ALA A 444 18.55 -18.23 -3.18
CA ALA A 444 19.66 -17.62 -3.90
C ALA A 444 20.93 -18.48 -3.83
N ALA A 445 21.27 -19.01 -2.65
CA ALA A 445 22.41 -19.90 -2.49
C ALA A 445 22.24 -21.21 -3.29
N LEU A 446 21.04 -21.78 -3.30
CA LEU A 446 20.74 -23.00 -4.04
C LEU A 446 20.90 -22.82 -5.55
N GLY A 447 20.37 -21.74 -6.12
CA GLY A 447 20.51 -21.48 -7.55
C GLY A 447 21.93 -21.06 -7.97
N ALA A 448 22.66 -20.35 -7.10
CA ALA A 448 24.05 -19.98 -7.36
C ALA A 448 24.98 -21.20 -7.43
N ALA A 449 24.71 -22.25 -6.63
CA ALA A 449 25.47 -23.50 -6.66
C ALA A 449 25.37 -24.25 -8.01
N GLU A 450 24.31 -23.99 -8.78
CA GLU A 450 24.02 -24.62 -10.08
C GLU A 450 24.42 -23.75 -11.28
N ALA A 451 24.98 -22.56 -11.05
CA ALA A 451 25.45 -21.69 -12.12
C ALA A 451 26.89 -22.06 -12.50
N LYS A 452 27.10 -22.53 -13.74
CA LYS A 452 28.47 -22.70 -14.27
C LYS A 452 29.03 -21.35 -14.71
N ALA A 453 30.35 -21.20 -14.70
CA ALA A 453 31.03 -19.94 -15.04
C ALA A 453 30.69 -19.43 -16.46
N ASP A 454 30.39 -20.34 -17.40
CA ASP A 454 30.05 -20.04 -18.80
C ASP A 454 28.54 -20.15 -19.11
N ASP A 455 27.69 -20.31 -18.11
CA ASP A 455 26.24 -20.39 -18.35
C ASP A 455 25.72 -19.05 -18.87
N ALA A 456 24.99 -19.08 -19.99
CA ALA A 456 24.24 -17.91 -20.44
C ALA A 456 23.37 -17.37 -19.29
N PRO A 457 23.23 -16.04 -19.14
CA PRO A 457 22.45 -15.44 -18.07
C PRO A 457 21.10 -16.14 -17.92
N LYS A 458 20.76 -16.57 -16.70
CA LYS A 458 19.48 -17.26 -16.45
C LYS A 458 18.32 -16.27 -16.35
N PHE A 459 18.61 -15.01 -16.03
CA PHE A 459 17.63 -13.96 -15.73
C PHE A 459 17.84 -12.71 -16.58
N GLY A 460 16.88 -11.79 -16.50
CA GLY A 460 16.93 -10.52 -17.19
C GLY A 460 16.71 -10.62 -18.69
N LEU A 461 16.73 -9.47 -19.37
CA LEU A 461 16.61 -9.39 -20.82
C LEU A 461 17.61 -10.29 -21.56
N LEU A 462 18.86 -10.36 -21.11
CA LEU A 462 19.84 -11.27 -21.72
C LEU A 462 19.45 -12.73 -21.56
N GLY A 463 18.91 -13.14 -20.41
CA GLY A 463 18.44 -14.52 -20.24
C GLY A 463 17.26 -14.86 -21.15
N GLU A 464 16.36 -13.91 -21.39
CA GLU A 464 15.28 -14.06 -22.36
C GLU A 464 15.81 -14.13 -23.81
N ILE A 465 16.81 -13.32 -24.15
CA ILE A 465 17.45 -13.35 -25.48
C ILE A 465 18.18 -14.67 -25.74
N TYR A 466 18.97 -15.13 -24.76
CA TYR A 466 19.74 -16.38 -24.89
C TYR A 466 18.88 -17.63 -24.71
N ARG A 467 17.72 -17.51 -24.04
CA ARG A 467 16.81 -18.61 -23.74
C ARG A 467 15.35 -18.18 -23.89
N PRO A 468 14.88 -17.89 -25.11
CA PRO A 468 13.51 -17.39 -25.34
C PRO A 468 12.41 -18.32 -24.81
N ASP A 469 12.71 -19.62 -24.68
CA ASP A 469 11.81 -20.63 -24.13
C ASP A 469 12.11 -21.05 -22.68
N ALA A 470 13.12 -20.48 -22.00
CA ALA A 470 13.41 -20.82 -20.60
C ALA A 470 12.26 -20.46 -19.65
N ARG A 471 11.40 -19.56 -20.10
CA ARG A 471 10.14 -19.19 -19.45
C ARG A 471 9.06 -20.25 -19.65
N LYS A 472 9.38 -21.52 -19.44
CA LYS A 472 8.37 -22.58 -19.43
C LYS A 472 7.46 -22.32 -18.23
N ARG A 473 6.15 -22.31 -18.44
CA ARG A 473 5.15 -22.39 -17.35
C ARG A 473 5.15 -23.79 -16.70
N ARG A 474 6.33 -24.38 -16.54
CA ARG A 474 6.57 -25.76 -16.12
C ARG A 474 7.87 -25.81 -15.37
N ILE A 475 7.94 -26.76 -14.46
CA ILE A 475 9.11 -27.07 -13.66
C ILE A 475 10.26 -27.51 -14.59
N ASP A 476 11.47 -27.05 -14.30
CA ASP A 476 12.69 -27.59 -14.93
C ASP A 476 13.25 -28.70 -14.05
N PRO A 477 13.09 -29.99 -14.42
CA PRO A 477 13.56 -31.11 -13.61
C PRO A 477 15.10 -31.20 -13.56
N ALA A 478 15.82 -30.53 -14.47
CA ALA A 478 17.28 -30.53 -14.48
C ALA A 478 17.89 -29.59 -13.43
N LEU A 479 17.07 -28.73 -12.81
CA LEU A 479 17.48 -27.80 -11.77
C LEU A 479 16.89 -28.20 -10.40
N PRO A 480 17.47 -27.72 -9.27
CA PRO A 480 17.04 -28.08 -7.93
C PRO A 480 15.57 -27.77 -7.67
N GLN A 481 14.87 -28.71 -7.04
CA GLN A 481 13.49 -28.57 -6.61
C GLN A 481 13.46 -28.11 -5.16
N ALA A 482 13.32 -26.80 -4.94
CA ALA A 482 13.37 -26.21 -3.62
C ALA A 482 12.06 -26.42 -2.85
N VAL A 483 12.18 -26.78 -1.57
CA VAL A 483 11.06 -26.80 -0.63
C VAL A 483 11.38 -25.79 0.47
N VAL A 484 10.46 -24.87 0.73
CA VAL A 484 10.60 -23.86 1.79
C VAL A 484 9.47 -23.98 2.79
N GLN A 485 9.72 -23.57 4.03
CA GLN A 485 8.68 -23.61 5.06
C GLN A 485 7.51 -22.68 4.71
N GLU A 486 6.27 -23.18 4.88
CA GLU A 486 5.03 -22.38 4.85
C GLU A 486 5.11 -21.27 5.92
N LEU A 487 4.71 -20.03 5.59
CA LEU A 487 4.67 -18.98 6.60
C LEU A 487 3.50 -19.22 7.56
N PRO A 488 3.66 -18.98 8.87
CA PRO A 488 2.55 -19.08 9.82
C PRO A 488 1.44 -18.10 9.42
N PRO A 489 0.15 -18.44 9.57
CA PRO A 489 -0.99 -17.72 8.97
C PRO A 489 -1.31 -16.36 9.62
N ALA A 490 -0.44 -15.83 10.47
CA ALA A 490 -0.72 -14.61 11.23
C ALA A 490 -0.43 -13.36 10.39
N PRO A 491 -1.45 -12.53 10.07
CA PRO A 491 -1.27 -11.38 9.19
C PRO A 491 -0.46 -10.27 9.89
N VAL A 492 0.83 -10.22 9.56
CA VAL A 492 1.70 -9.07 9.85
C VAL A 492 1.45 -8.00 8.81
N PHE A 493 0.37 -7.25 8.97
CA PHE A 493 0.12 -6.06 8.14
C PHE A 493 1.24 -5.02 8.36
N PRO A 494 1.84 -4.40 7.30
CA PRO A 494 1.29 -4.29 5.96
C PRO A 494 1.68 -5.35 4.91
N ILE A 495 2.57 -6.31 5.20
CA ILE A 495 2.82 -7.42 4.25
C ILE A 495 2.86 -8.74 4.99
N HIS A 496 1.86 -9.57 4.72
CA HIS A 496 1.87 -11.01 4.96
C HIS A 496 1.00 -11.76 3.94
N MET A 497 0.01 -11.08 3.36
CA MET A 497 -0.98 -11.67 2.45
C MET A 497 -0.45 -12.08 1.07
N GLY A 498 0.72 -11.58 0.66
CA GLY A 498 1.30 -11.86 -0.66
C GLY A 498 2.52 -12.77 -0.64
N GLU A 499 3.08 -13.13 0.53
CA GLU A 499 4.37 -13.82 0.62
C GLU A 499 4.29 -15.33 0.88
N THR A 500 3.09 -15.83 1.16
CA THR A 500 2.85 -17.27 1.25
C THR A 500 2.95 -17.88 -0.14
N LEU A 501 3.79 -18.90 -0.28
CA LEU A 501 3.94 -19.67 -1.52
C LEU A 501 2.96 -20.85 -1.46
N PRO A 502 2.27 -21.20 -2.56
CA PRO A 502 1.46 -22.41 -2.59
C PRO A 502 2.29 -23.68 -2.42
N ASP A 503 1.64 -24.77 -2.02
CA ASP A 503 2.27 -26.09 -1.92
C ASP A 503 2.51 -26.74 -3.30
N GLU A 504 1.75 -26.32 -4.31
CA GLU A 504 1.91 -26.76 -5.69
C GLU A 504 2.97 -25.91 -6.41
N ALA A 505 4.03 -26.54 -6.93
CA ALA A 505 5.15 -25.81 -7.55
C ALA A 505 4.78 -25.09 -8.86
N GLU A 506 3.74 -25.54 -9.56
CA GLU A 506 3.24 -24.90 -10.78
C GLU A 506 2.27 -23.75 -10.51
N ALA A 507 1.75 -23.64 -9.28
CA ALA A 507 0.82 -22.58 -8.93
C ALA A 507 1.52 -21.23 -8.90
N TRP A 508 0.80 -20.18 -9.33
CA TRP A 508 1.31 -18.83 -9.22
C TRP A 508 1.58 -18.49 -7.74
N PRO A 509 2.73 -17.91 -7.39
CA PRO A 509 3.84 -17.43 -8.24
C PRO A 509 5.10 -18.29 -8.17
N ASN A 510 4.98 -19.56 -7.77
CA ASN A 510 6.12 -20.43 -7.47
C ASN A 510 7.11 -20.56 -8.63
N LEU A 511 6.62 -20.65 -9.87
CA LEU A 511 7.46 -20.71 -11.07
C LEU A 511 8.32 -19.45 -11.26
N TRP A 512 7.79 -18.27 -10.91
CA TRP A 512 8.55 -17.01 -11.04
C TRP A 512 9.55 -16.81 -9.92
N VAL A 513 9.23 -17.29 -8.73
CA VAL A 513 10.19 -17.36 -7.65
C VAL A 513 11.30 -18.34 -8.02
N ALA A 514 10.96 -19.51 -8.57
CA ALA A 514 11.92 -20.48 -9.06
C ALA A 514 12.84 -19.88 -10.13
N TRP A 515 12.23 -19.20 -11.11
CA TRP A 515 12.95 -18.48 -12.14
C TRP A 515 13.84 -17.40 -11.53
N MET A 516 13.36 -16.50 -10.68
CA MET A 516 14.17 -15.42 -10.09
C MET A 516 15.43 -15.93 -9.38
N TYR A 517 15.31 -17.05 -8.67
CA TYR A 517 16.42 -17.62 -7.90
C TYR A 517 17.20 -18.70 -8.66
N GLY A 518 16.87 -19.01 -9.91
CA GLY A 518 17.62 -19.97 -10.73
C GLY A 518 17.47 -21.42 -10.31
N VAL A 519 16.35 -21.77 -9.70
CA VAL A 519 16.00 -23.13 -9.29
C VAL A 519 14.91 -23.70 -10.20
N GLY A 520 14.76 -25.01 -10.24
CA GLY A 520 13.86 -25.69 -11.17
C GLY A 520 12.39 -25.64 -10.77
N GLY A 521 12.12 -25.52 -9.48
CA GLY A 521 10.79 -25.38 -8.90
C GLY A 521 10.89 -24.97 -7.44
N VAL A 522 9.85 -24.30 -6.94
CA VAL A 522 9.74 -23.91 -5.53
C VAL A 522 8.37 -24.33 -5.03
N ARG A 523 8.30 -24.91 -3.84
CA ARG A 523 7.02 -25.12 -3.15
C ARG A 523 7.11 -24.87 -1.67
N SER A 524 5.98 -24.56 -1.08
CA SER A 524 5.76 -24.51 0.35
C SER A 524 5.55 -25.91 0.92
N ALA A 525 5.97 -26.12 2.17
CA ALA A 525 5.58 -27.27 2.96
C ALA A 525 5.53 -26.90 4.45
N ARG A 526 4.65 -27.57 5.19
CA ARG A 526 4.58 -27.45 6.64
C ARG A 526 5.79 -28.11 7.31
N PRO A 527 6.28 -27.56 8.43
CA PRO A 527 7.31 -28.21 9.22
C PRO A 527 6.75 -29.44 9.94
N ASP A 528 7.58 -30.48 10.08
CA ASP A 528 7.24 -31.76 10.72
C ASP A 528 7.38 -31.68 12.26
N PRO A 529 6.27 -31.81 13.02
CA PRO A 529 6.30 -31.81 14.49
C PRO A 529 7.09 -32.98 15.09
N LEU A 530 7.22 -34.13 14.40
CA LEU A 530 7.92 -35.30 14.93
C LEU A 530 9.40 -35.01 15.20
N THR A 531 10.04 -34.20 14.36
CA THR A 531 11.45 -33.84 14.53
C THR A 531 11.68 -33.04 15.82
N ALA A 532 10.76 -32.14 16.16
CA ALA A 532 10.81 -31.39 17.41
C ALA A 532 10.62 -32.29 18.64
N VAL A 533 9.71 -33.27 18.56
CA VAL A 533 9.48 -34.26 19.65
C VAL A 533 10.71 -35.14 19.87
N ARG A 534 11.35 -35.63 18.80
CA ARG A 534 12.59 -36.43 18.91
C ARG A 534 13.71 -35.68 19.61
N ASN A 535 13.81 -34.37 19.38
CA ASN A 535 14.83 -33.53 20.00
C ASN A 535 14.60 -33.28 21.50
N VAL A 536 13.42 -33.55 22.05
CA VAL A 536 13.21 -33.56 23.51
C VAL A 536 14.07 -34.63 24.19
N GLY A 537 14.31 -35.76 23.51
CA GLY A 537 15.09 -36.89 24.04
C GLY A 537 16.60 -36.84 23.78
N ASN A 538 17.08 -35.90 22.95
CA ASN A 538 18.48 -35.80 22.55
C ASN A 538 19.19 -34.62 23.25
N ALA A 539 20.42 -34.83 23.69
CA ALA A 539 21.15 -34.03 24.68
C ALA A 539 21.61 -32.60 24.28
N ALA A 540 21.04 -31.97 23.25
CA ALA A 540 21.32 -30.55 22.93
C ALA A 540 20.51 -29.55 23.81
N THR A 541 19.99 -30.05 24.93
CA THR A 541 19.31 -29.36 26.06
C THR A 541 18.05 -28.57 25.70
N PRO A 542 16.91 -29.26 25.49
CA PRO A 542 15.60 -28.60 25.56
C PRO A 542 15.44 -27.84 26.88
N THR A 543 14.85 -26.64 26.86
CA THR A 543 14.50 -25.93 28.10
C THR A 543 13.20 -26.54 28.64
N VAL A 544 13.25 -27.14 29.83
CA VAL A 544 12.03 -27.61 30.52
C VAL A 544 11.22 -26.40 30.98
N LEU A 545 9.91 -26.44 30.76
CA LEU A 545 8.99 -25.41 31.18
C LEU A 545 8.11 -25.94 32.30
N THR A 546 7.97 -25.16 33.38
CA THR A 546 7.08 -25.52 34.48
C THR A 546 5.64 -25.37 34.03
N VAL A 547 4.87 -26.46 34.12
CA VAL A 547 3.43 -26.43 33.81
C VAL A 547 2.66 -25.98 35.05
N PRO A 548 1.91 -24.87 35.02
CA PRO A 548 1.11 -24.41 36.16
C PRO A 548 -0.09 -25.34 36.44
N PRO A 549 -0.61 -25.36 37.68
CA PRO A 549 -1.71 -26.26 38.08
C PRO A 549 -2.93 -26.21 37.15
N ALA A 550 -3.34 -25.01 36.74
CA ALA A 550 -4.49 -24.80 35.86
C ALA A 550 -4.35 -25.48 34.47
N LEU A 551 -3.12 -25.69 33.99
CA LEU A 551 -2.86 -26.43 32.75
C LEU A 551 -2.75 -27.93 32.98
N ARG A 552 -2.22 -28.37 34.14
CA ARG A 552 -2.18 -29.79 34.53
C ARG A 552 -3.56 -30.37 34.71
N GLU A 553 -4.46 -29.65 35.38
CA GLU A 553 -5.88 -30.04 35.53
C GLU A 553 -6.59 -30.19 34.19
N ARG A 554 -6.10 -29.51 33.15
CA ARG A 554 -6.61 -29.60 31.77
C ARG A 554 -5.82 -30.59 30.90
N GLY A 555 -5.01 -31.45 31.52
CA GLY A 555 -4.36 -32.59 30.89
C GLY A 555 -2.99 -32.32 30.26
N VAL A 556 -2.37 -31.15 30.48
CA VAL A 556 -0.96 -30.91 30.06
C VAL A 556 -0.03 -31.40 31.18
N SER A 557 0.71 -32.49 30.95
CA SER A 557 1.57 -33.07 31.98
C SER A 557 3.01 -32.54 31.95
N ALA A 558 3.51 -32.13 30.79
CA ALA A 558 4.84 -31.55 30.67
C ALA A 558 4.97 -30.62 29.46
N ALA A 559 5.93 -29.69 29.51
CA ALA A 559 6.19 -28.74 28.45
C ALA A 559 7.70 -28.48 28.29
N TRP A 560 8.13 -28.28 27.04
CA TRP A 560 9.52 -27.97 26.69
C TRP A 560 9.58 -26.92 25.59
N ARG A 561 10.63 -26.09 25.63
CA ARG A 561 11.06 -25.25 24.53
C ARG A 561 12.25 -25.91 23.83
N VAL A 562 12.14 -26.17 22.54
CA VAL A 562 13.12 -26.97 21.77
C VAL A 562 13.54 -26.24 20.51
N ARG A 563 14.82 -26.22 20.18
CA ARG A 563 15.31 -25.78 18.85
C ARG A 563 15.42 -27.01 17.95
N ALA A 564 14.73 -26.97 16.81
CA ALA A 564 14.71 -28.10 15.89
C ALA A 564 14.50 -27.63 14.45
N GLN A 565 15.11 -28.37 13.51
CA GLN A 565 14.85 -28.18 12.08
C GLN A 565 13.72 -29.11 11.66
N GLY A 566 12.51 -28.58 11.52
CA GLY A 566 11.31 -29.36 11.17
C GLY A 566 11.25 -29.80 9.71
N GLY A 567 12.37 -29.83 8.99
CA GLY A 567 12.39 -30.09 7.55
C GLY A 567 13.80 -30.15 6.97
N PRO A 568 13.93 -30.13 5.63
CA PRO A 568 15.17 -30.49 4.95
C PRO A 568 16.26 -29.41 4.97
N ASN A 569 15.93 -28.17 5.32
CA ASN A 569 16.86 -27.05 5.22
C ASN A 569 16.62 -25.97 6.28
N ILE A 570 17.49 -24.94 6.25
CA ILE A 570 17.51 -23.84 7.22
C ILE A 570 16.19 -23.05 7.29
N THR A 571 15.37 -23.07 6.23
CA THR A 571 14.07 -22.38 6.27
C THR A 571 13.11 -23.02 7.27
N PHE A 572 13.33 -24.29 7.67
CA PHE A 572 12.55 -25.04 8.67
C PHE A 572 13.16 -24.99 10.08
N ALA A 573 14.19 -24.18 10.29
CA ALA A 573 14.87 -24.06 11.57
C ALA A 573 14.09 -23.14 12.52
N ASP A 574 13.31 -23.75 13.41
CA ASP A 574 12.40 -23.08 14.34
C ASP A 574 12.71 -23.40 15.81
N THR A 575 12.24 -22.51 16.69
CA THR A 575 11.98 -22.84 18.09
C THR A 575 10.57 -23.37 18.23
N TRP A 576 10.39 -24.42 19.01
CA TRP A 576 9.16 -25.16 19.19
C TRP A 576 8.72 -25.16 20.64
N LEU A 577 7.41 -25.09 20.87
CA LEU A 577 6.79 -25.50 22.11
C LEU A 577 6.34 -26.95 21.96
N VAL A 578 6.91 -27.85 22.73
CA VAL A 578 6.50 -29.26 22.80
C VAL A 578 5.74 -29.50 24.08
N LEU A 579 4.54 -30.06 23.98
CA LEU A 579 3.67 -30.41 25.10
C LEU A 579 3.48 -31.92 25.14
N ARG A 580 3.53 -32.50 26.34
CA ARG A 580 2.98 -33.82 26.62
C ARG A 580 1.60 -33.63 27.26
N ALA A 581 0.62 -34.36 26.76
CA ALA A 581 -0.72 -34.33 27.32
C ALA A 581 -1.20 -35.76 27.60
N ASP A 582 -1.89 -35.92 28.73
CA ASP A 582 -2.40 -37.22 29.18
C ASP A 582 -3.71 -37.59 28.46
N GLY A 583 -4.34 -36.60 27.81
CA GLY A 583 -5.54 -36.75 26.97
C GLY A 583 -5.49 -35.81 25.76
N PRO A 584 -6.50 -35.87 24.87
CA PRO A 584 -6.56 -35.00 23.71
C PRO A 584 -6.75 -33.53 24.12
N LEU A 585 -5.88 -32.64 23.63
CA LEU A 585 -6.06 -31.19 23.77
C LEU A 585 -7.27 -30.70 22.95
N PRO A 586 -7.84 -29.52 23.30
CA PRO A 586 -8.90 -28.89 22.51
C PRO A 586 -8.54 -28.75 21.03
N GLU A 587 -9.55 -28.66 20.15
CA GLU A 587 -9.32 -28.55 18.70
C GLU A 587 -8.39 -27.39 18.33
N SER A 588 -8.42 -26.32 19.12
CA SER A 588 -7.51 -25.22 18.98
C SER A 588 -6.99 -24.69 20.30
N ILE A 589 -5.71 -24.30 20.28
CA ILE A 589 -5.03 -23.59 21.35
C ILE A 589 -4.46 -22.27 20.83
N ALA A 590 -4.05 -21.40 21.74
CA ALA A 590 -3.25 -20.22 21.43
C ALA A 590 -2.00 -20.17 22.31
N VAL A 591 -0.89 -19.73 21.73
CA VAL A 591 0.38 -19.47 22.42
C VAL A 591 0.69 -17.99 22.28
N LEU A 592 0.74 -17.25 23.38
CA LEU A 592 1.29 -15.91 23.37
C LEU A 592 2.81 -16.03 23.41
N ARG A 593 3.45 -15.57 22.33
CA ARG A 593 4.89 -15.52 22.17
C ARG A 593 5.36 -14.07 22.33
N PRO A 594 5.93 -13.68 23.49
CA PRO A 594 6.63 -12.41 23.62
C PRO A 594 7.82 -12.38 22.67
N ASN A 595 8.04 -11.26 22.00
CA ASN A 595 9.16 -11.14 21.09
C ASN A 595 10.37 -10.54 21.84
N PRO A 596 11.61 -11.05 21.66
CA PRO A 596 12.79 -10.65 22.43
C PRO A 596 13.23 -9.19 22.17
N PRO A 597 13.68 -8.42 23.16
CA PRO A 597 14.04 -7.01 22.94
C PRO A 597 15.05 -6.82 21.79
N ASP A 598 14.75 -5.92 20.84
CA ASP A 598 15.60 -5.67 19.66
C ASP A 598 15.65 -4.17 19.31
N ARG A 599 16.84 -3.66 18.96
CA ARG A 599 17.07 -2.25 18.60
C ARG A 599 16.38 -1.82 17.31
N ARG A 600 16.01 -2.77 16.45
CA ARG A 600 15.37 -2.52 15.16
C ARG A 600 13.86 -2.28 15.28
N ARG A 601 13.24 -2.56 16.44
CA ARG A 601 11.81 -2.28 16.65
C ARG A 601 11.53 -0.80 16.74
N LEU A 602 10.27 -0.44 16.49
CA LEU A 602 9.83 0.94 16.62
C LEU A 602 9.88 1.44 18.08
N ALA A 603 9.57 0.58 19.04
CA ALA A 603 9.63 0.94 20.46
C ALA A 603 11.10 0.99 20.95
N PRO A 604 11.50 1.97 21.78
CA PRO A 604 12.83 1.99 22.39
C PRO A 604 13.08 0.80 23.33
N LEU A 605 14.32 0.32 23.43
CA LEU A 605 14.71 -0.81 24.29
C LEU A 605 14.20 -0.71 25.75
N PRO A 606 14.27 0.45 26.44
CA PRO A 606 13.75 0.56 27.81
C PRO A 606 12.24 0.29 27.89
N VAL A 607 11.47 0.74 26.89
CA VAL A 607 10.02 0.50 26.83
C VAL A 607 9.72 -0.96 26.55
N GLN A 608 10.48 -1.58 25.64
CA GLN A 608 10.35 -3.01 25.35
C GLN A 608 10.64 -3.86 26.60
N ASN A 609 11.73 -3.57 27.30
CA ASN A 609 12.11 -4.27 28.52
C ASN A 609 11.07 -4.08 29.62
N TRP A 610 10.59 -2.85 29.85
CA TRP A 610 9.54 -2.58 30.83
C TRP A 610 8.25 -3.35 30.54
N LEU A 611 7.80 -3.35 29.28
CA LEU A 611 6.62 -4.10 28.86
C LEU A 611 6.82 -5.62 29.06
N LEU A 612 7.99 -6.14 28.69
CA LEU A 612 8.32 -7.56 28.82
C LEU A 612 8.41 -7.98 30.29
N THR A 613 9.08 -7.21 31.15
CA THR A 613 9.15 -7.48 32.59
C THR A 613 7.75 -7.53 33.20
N ARG A 614 6.93 -6.53 32.91
CA ARG A 614 5.54 -6.47 33.41
C ARG A 614 4.71 -7.67 32.94
N LEU A 615 4.89 -8.11 31.69
CA LEU A 615 4.22 -9.30 31.17
C LEU A 615 4.67 -10.55 31.92
N LEU A 616 5.99 -10.72 32.10
CA LEU A 616 6.56 -11.90 32.73
C LEU A 616 6.30 -11.96 34.25
N GLU A 617 6.00 -10.86 34.93
CA GLU A 617 5.57 -10.88 36.33
C GLU A 617 4.17 -11.51 36.54
N GLN A 618 3.40 -11.72 35.47
CA GLN A 618 2.05 -12.29 35.55
C GLN A 618 2.06 -13.81 35.39
N ASP A 619 1.44 -14.54 36.32
CA ASP A 619 1.24 -15.99 36.21
C ASP A 619 0.12 -16.36 35.23
N SER A 620 -0.89 -15.48 35.11
CA SER A 620 -1.96 -15.61 34.14
C SER A 620 -2.48 -14.25 33.69
N LEU A 621 -2.99 -14.18 32.46
CA LEU A 621 -3.47 -12.94 31.86
C LEU A 621 -4.59 -13.14 30.84
N LYS A 622 -5.28 -12.04 30.55
CA LYS A 622 -6.12 -11.89 29.35
C LYS A 622 -5.43 -10.92 28.42
N ILE A 623 -5.40 -11.22 27.12
CA ILE A 623 -4.71 -10.37 26.15
C ILE A 623 -5.45 -9.05 26.00
N GLY A 624 -4.83 -7.98 26.50
CA GLY A 624 -5.26 -6.60 26.30
C GLY A 624 -4.41 -5.90 25.24
N PHE A 625 -4.34 -4.57 25.33
CA PHE A 625 -3.51 -3.77 24.43
C PHE A 625 -2.02 -3.92 24.76
N CYS A 626 -1.64 -3.85 26.04
CA CYS A 626 -0.24 -3.93 26.47
C CYS A 626 0.43 -5.26 26.07
N GLU A 627 -0.29 -6.38 26.22
CA GLU A 627 0.21 -7.72 25.89
C GLU A 627 0.40 -7.89 24.38
N ARG A 628 -0.42 -7.22 23.55
CA ARG A 628 -0.23 -7.17 22.10
C ARG A 628 1.01 -6.36 21.70
N LEU A 629 1.43 -5.37 22.51
CA LEU A 629 2.65 -4.61 22.27
C LEU A 629 3.93 -5.40 22.61
N THR A 630 3.82 -6.47 23.40
CA THR A 630 4.97 -7.33 23.77
C THR A 630 5.20 -8.51 22.83
N GLY A 631 4.16 -8.99 22.16
CA GLY A 631 4.25 -10.23 21.41
C GLY A 631 3.00 -10.55 20.62
N GLU A 632 2.96 -11.78 20.12
CA GLU A 632 1.93 -12.25 19.20
C GLU A 632 1.19 -13.47 19.76
N PRO A 633 -0.16 -13.47 19.73
CA PRO A 633 -0.93 -14.67 19.97
C PRO A 633 -0.97 -15.57 18.72
N LEU A 634 -0.19 -16.64 18.74
CA LEU A 634 -0.16 -17.65 17.71
C LEU A 634 -1.29 -18.66 17.93
N SER A 635 -2.15 -18.86 16.93
CA SER A 635 -3.28 -19.79 17.01
C SER A 635 -2.99 -21.07 16.23
N PHE A 636 -3.20 -22.23 16.85
CA PHE A 636 -2.92 -23.53 16.25
C PHE A 636 -4.15 -24.45 16.27
N LYS A 637 -4.34 -25.22 15.19
CA LYS A 637 -5.28 -26.36 15.14
C LYS A 637 -4.53 -27.62 15.60
N THR A 638 -4.85 -28.14 16.78
CA THR A 638 -4.05 -29.17 17.46
C THR A 638 -3.90 -30.47 16.67
N LYS A 639 -4.90 -30.84 15.87
CA LYS A 639 -4.87 -32.03 14.99
C LYS A 639 -3.65 -32.05 14.06
N LEU A 640 -3.24 -30.89 13.55
CA LEU A 640 -2.12 -30.78 12.59
C LEU A 640 -0.74 -30.91 13.25
N TRP A 641 -0.68 -30.76 14.58
CA TRP A 641 0.56 -30.63 15.35
C TRP A 641 0.76 -31.77 16.35
N ARG A 642 -0.07 -32.81 16.28
CA ARG A 642 -0.05 -33.96 17.20
C ARG A 642 0.85 -35.08 16.67
N THR A 643 1.68 -35.63 17.54
CA THR A 643 2.57 -36.75 17.21
C THR A 643 2.79 -37.66 18.42
N ALA A 644 2.37 -38.93 18.34
CA ALA A 644 2.68 -39.98 19.32
C ALA A 644 2.49 -39.57 20.81
N GLY A 645 1.36 -38.94 21.16
CA GLY A 645 1.07 -38.49 22.53
C GLY A 645 1.66 -37.12 22.91
N PHE A 646 2.41 -36.50 22.00
CA PHE A 646 2.93 -35.14 22.12
C PHE A 646 2.23 -34.19 21.13
N TYR A 647 2.39 -32.91 21.39
CA TYR A 647 2.02 -31.82 20.50
C TYR A 647 3.22 -30.89 20.34
N ALA A 648 3.59 -30.52 19.11
CA ALA A 648 4.72 -29.62 18.86
C ALA A 648 4.29 -28.46 17.96
N PHE A 649 4.44 -27.24 18.48
CA PHE A 649 4.00 -26.01 17.81
C PHE A 649 5.20 -25.12 17.48
N PRO A 650 5.41 -24.73 16.21
CA PRO A 650 6.49 -23.84 15.84
C PRO A 650 6.18 -22.43 16.32
N LEU A 651 7.11 -21.85 17.07
CA LEU A 651 7.00 -20.50 17.63
C LEU A 651 7.62 -19.46 16.70
N GLY A 652 8.51 -19.86 15.79
CA GLY A 652 9.23 -18.96 14.90
C GLY A 652 10.73 -19.28 14.87
N PRO A 653 11.54 -18.45 14.20
CA PRO A 653 12.92 -18.78 13.86
C PRO A 653 13.79 -19.24 15.06
N ALA A 654 14.58 -20.30 14.88
CA ALA A 654 15.42 -20.91 15.94
C ALA A 654 16.50 -20.00 16.56
N GLY A 655 16.88 -18.91 15.87
CA GLY A 655 17.93 -17.98 16.32
C GLY A 655 17.48 -17.02 17.42
N GLU A 656 16.18 -16.94 17.69
CA GLU A 656 15.60 -16.01 18.66
C GLU A 656 15.56 -16.62 20.08
N ASN A 657 15.87 -15.80 21.08
CA ASN A 657 15.74 -16.16 22.49
C ASN A 657 14.35 -15.74 23.01
N TRP A 658 13.32 -16.54 22.72
CA TRP A 658 11.93 -16.23 23.11
C TRP A 658 11.75 -16.17 24.64
N PRO A 659 11.51 -14.98 25.23
CA PRO A 659 11.52 -14.78 26.67
C PRO A 659 10.17 -15.14 27.30
N GLY A 660 10.07 -16.35 27.87
CA GLY A 660 8.86 -16.89 28.49
C GLY A 660 7.72 -17.14 27.49
N LEU A 661 6.86 -18.12 27.76
CA LEU A 661 5.72 -18.43 26.90
C LEU A 661 4.44 -18.43 27.73
N PHE A 662 3.31 -18.12 27.09
CA PHE A 662 2.01 -18.34 27.73
C PHE A 662 1.13 -19.22 26.84
N LEU A 663 0.48 -20.19 27.46
CA LEU A 663 -0.41 -21.13 26.79
C LEU A 663 -1.86 -20.88 27.19
N SER A 664 -2.74 -20.86 26.19
CA SER A 664 -4.18 -20.82 26.39
C SER A 664 -4.85 -21.99 25.67
N LEU A 665 -5.60 -22.78 26.44
CA LEU A 665 -6.41 -23.89 25.92
C LEU A 665 -7.83 -23.45 25.54
N ASP A 666 -8.28 -22.27 26.00
CA ASP A 666 -9.61 -21.71 25.73
C ASP A 666 -9.59 -20.40 24.93
N ARG A 667 -8.38 -19.95 24.53
CA ARG A 667 -8.09 -18.68 23.85
C ARG A 667 -8.53 -17.42 24.61
N ARG A 668 -8.88 -17.54 25.90
CA ARG A 668 -9.33 -16.42 26.74
C ARG A 668 -8.31 -16.12 27.82
N ASN A 669 -7.89 -17.15 28.56
CA ASN A 669 -6.93 -17.01 29.65
C ASN A 669 -5.61 -17.67 29.24
N PHE A 670 -4.52 -16.91 29.36
CA PHE A 670 -3.16 -17.35 29.04
C PHE A 670 -2.42 -17.60 30.35
N TYR A 671 -1.82 -18.78 30.49
CA TYR A 671 -1.06 -19.17 31.67
C TYR A 671 0.42 -19.23 31.34
N ARG A 672 1.25 -18.66 32.21
CA ARG A 672 2.70 -18.60 32.03
C ARG A 672 3.31 -19.99 32.12
N LEU A 673 4.26 -20.27 31.23
CA LEU A 673 5.15 -21.41 31.23
C LEU A 673 6.57 -20.90 31.53
N PRO A 674 6.96 -20.73 32.80
CA PRO A 674 8.30 -20.27 33.14
C PRO A 674 9.33 -21.37 32.90
N ASP A 675 10.55 -20.96 32.55
CA ASP A 675 11.70 -21.86 32.47
C ASP A 675 11.93 -22.48 33.86
N ALA A 676 12.08 -23.81 33.91
CA ALA A 676 12.19 -24.60 35.13
C ALA A 676 13.57 -24.53 35.79
#